data_AF-A0A4Z1NKA5-F1
#
_entry.id   AF-A0A4Z1NKA5-F1
#
_cell.length_a   1.000
_cell.length_b   1.000
_cell.length_c   1.000
_cell.angle_alpha   90.00
_cell.angle_beta   90.00
_cell.angle_gamma   90.00
#
_symmetry.space_group_name_H-M   'P 1'
#
loop_
_entity.id
_entity.type
_entity.pdbx_description
1 polymer ?
#
loop_
_entity_poly.entity_id
_entity_poly.type
_entity_poly.pdbx_seq_one_letter_code
_entity_poly.pdbx_strand_id
1 'polypeptide(L)'
;MSSHEGKRPTAGGDGEGSQKRRERAVIAAQACETCRSRKSKCDEKRPKCSLCKRLNVDCRYREPQPTKKDKSIQQMIDQLSRMESKINVIGHTVNPSSTAFDAAETYGSPGSGISPMSSASPRLSRPETVSSFHPGQTWPSELSSSYRHLTAPHKVLLWPKIYEFLRKSGADDQEMLKILDKEGTPWLLHLELEKHREILPCDTYLSGDPTPGQMAPSLRVKFDDLDEEVMLKCIESYFNTYNVLYPLLVKEDFDSRIFPDVLANGFGYGDFNSVIALLVFSLGKMAYDGVWGDPIDGTTGNSSGIRGGSASRPPGLDLFNEARKRSGFISTQTSLENIQVLQLIAVYYEACSRHLDFWRASVSASMAFQVLIKCESVDWNSPRGHLIRRMYWTCNLLESWYHIDLDLPKTGIADHADSVPLPGEQVQSKDEGPQMQFLAMISLLRLITRTHDTLFEDYCGPPIHVIRELLRQLDHWRALLPAALQWDDNKRFEYPDPPAATAAGSSGPLFSFNSVPATAYELGDSLAMASAQLRSRYYYTRFMILRPFVFKALHYPEQLSPEDIDYTGQCLQSCLLWPIAMNPPRDRKRLIPYLFAWTQNFLGVLLILRMVEENVTLRKISQKYLNGDEAAQTVHLLLDWFSDMRQIDGIAAWAWTVLSHLYSDYLSNPRY
;
A
#
# COMPACT_ATOMS: atom_id res chain seq x y z
N MET A 1 -61.66 -40.06 -27.54
CA MET A 1 -60.53 -40.68 -28.28
C MET A 1 -59.79 -39.56 -29.00
N SER A 2 -58.50 -39.44 -28.68
CA SER A 2 -57.39 -38.74 -29.37
C SER A 2 -57.53 -37.27 -29.82
N SER A 3 -56.74 -36.43 -29.13
CA SER A 3 -56.30 -35.08 -29.47
C SER A 3 -54.89 -35.13 -30.08
N HIS A 4 -54.59 -34.34 -31.12
CA HIS A 4 -53.21 -34.09 -31.55
C HIS A 4 -52.99 -32.65 -32.05
N GLU A 5 -51.78 -32.17 -31.75
CA GLU A 5 -51.27 -30.79 -31.69
C GLU A 5 -50.80 -30.21 -33.03
N GLY A 6 -50.70 -28.88 -33.07
CA GLY A 6 -50.03 -28.11 -34.13
C GLY A 6 -48.53 -27.90 -33.88
N LYS A 7 -47.77 -27.77 -34.98
CA LYS A 7 -46.33 -27.40 -35.00
C LYS A 7 -46.11 -26.06 -35.72
N ARG A 8 -45.37 -25.15 -35.08
CA ARG A 8 -44.67 -23.98 -35.67
C ARG A 8 -43.23 -24.34 -36.05
N PRO A 9 -42.62 -23.72 -37.07
CA PRO A 9 -41.17 -23.80 -37.30
C PRO A 9 -40.39 -22.65 -36.62
N THR A 10 -39.10 -22.94 -36.46
CA THR A 10 -38.10 -22.38 -35.55
C THR A 10 -37.33 -21.15 -36.05
N ALA A 11 -36.82 -20.34 -35.11
CA ALA A 11 -35.91 -19.23 -35.31
C ALA A 11 -34.42 -19.65 -35.24
N GLY A 12 -33.54 -18.96 -35.99
CA GLY A 12 -32.09 -19.04 -35.82
C GLY A 12 -31.33 -18.09 -36.76
N GLY A 13 -30.42 -17.27 -36.21
CA GLY A 13 -29.32 -16.68 -36.99
C GLY A 13 -28.89 -15.22 -36.76
N ASP A 14 -28.78 -14.68 -35.52
CA ASP A 14 -28.30 -13.30 -35.28
C ASP A 14 -26.99 -13.19 -34.46
N GLY A 15 -26.10 -14.19 -34.54
CA GLY A 15 -24.82 -14.21 -33.79
C GLY A 15 -23.59 -13.73 -34.56
N GLU A 16 -23.44 -14.11 -35.83
CA GLU A 16 -22.17 -13.92 -36.57
C GLU A 16 -21.95 -12.50 -37.13
N GLY A 17 -23.02 -11.72 -37.31
CA GLY A 17 -22.95 -10.39 -37.92
C GLY A 17 -22.29 -9.32 -37.04
N SER A 18 -22.45 -9.42 -35.71
CA SER A 18 -21.94 -8.45 -34.74
C SER A 18 -20.42 -8.58 -34.54
N GLN A 19 -19.92 -9.82 -34.51
CA GLN A 19 -18.51 -10.12 -34.28
C GLN A 19 -17.63 -9.71 -35.48
N LYS A 20 -18.07 -10.01 -36.72
CA LYS A 20 -17.41 -9.53 -37.95
C LYS A 20 -17.41 -8.01 -38.09
N ARG A 21 -18.44 -7.32 -37.54
CA ARG A 21 -18.53 -5.84 -37.58
C ARG A 21 -17.59 -5.20 -36.55
N ARG A 22 -17.42 -5.81 -35.37
CA ARG A 22 -16.46 -5.38 -34.34
C ARG A 22 -15.01 -5.62 -34.78
N GLU A 23 -14.73 -6.77 -35.39
CA GLU A 23 -13.40 -7.12 -35.93
C GLU A 23 -12.99 -6.20 -37.10
N ARG A 24 -13.91 -5.89 -38.02
CA ARG A 24 -13.70 -4.88 -39.07
C ARG A 24 -13.48 -3.47 -38.52
N ALA A 25 -14.12 -3.12 -37.39
CA ALA A 25 -13.94 -1.82 -36.75
C ALA A 25 -12.58 -1.68 -36.03
N VAL A 26 -12.06 -2.77 -35.46
CA VAL A 26 -10.72 -2.81 -34.82
C VAL A 26 -9.61 -2.76 -35.87
N ILE A 27 -9.72 -3.51 -36.97
CA ILE A 27 -8.75 -3.43 -38.09
C ILE A 27 -8.76 -2.05 -38.75
N ALA A 28 -9.94 -1.40 -38.86
CA ALA A 28 -10.06 -0.04 -39.37
C ALA A 28 -9.47 1.05 -38.45
N ALA A 29 -9.13 0.71 -37.20
CA ALA A 29 -8.53 1.64 -36.23
C ALA A 29 -6.99 1.69 -36.31
N GLN A 30 -6.34 0.76 -37.03
CA GLN A 30 -4.86 0.68 -37.10
C GLN A 30 -4.25 1.16 -38.44
N ALA A 31 -5.05 1.45 -39.46
CA ALA A 31 -4.57 2.05 -40.71
C ALA A 31 -4.21 3.54 -40.53
N CYS A 32 -3.09 3.98 -41.12
CA CYS A 32 -2.74 5.41 -41.15
C CYS A 32 -3.82 6.24 -41.87
N GLU A 33 -3.92 7.54 -41.57
CA GLU A 33 -4.94 8.44 -42.13
C GLU A 33 -4.93 8.47 -43.67
N THR A 34 -3.76 8.34 -44.27
CA THR A 34 -3.58 8.31 -45.73
C THR A 34 -4.12 7.03 -46.35
N CYS A 35 -3.86 5.87 -45.75
CA CYS A 35 -4.45 4.61 -46.20
C CYS A 35 -5.96 4.57 -45.96
N ARG A 36 -6.42 5.17 -44.85
CA ARG A 36 -7.82 5.23 -44.46
C ARG A 36 -8.65 6.12 -45.41
N SER A 37 -8.16 7.33 -45.70
CA SER A 37 -8.79 8.25 -46.66
C SER A 37 -8.87 7.64 -48.07
N ARG A 38 -7.83 6.89 -48.46
CA ARG A 38 -7.77 6.20 -49.76
C ARG A 38 -8.48 4.85 -49.80
N LYS A 39 -9.02 4.36 -48.68
CA LYS A 39 -9.61 3.02 -48.52
C LYS A 39 -8.70 1.90 -49.02
N SER A 40 -7.38 2.06 -48.85
CA SER A 40 -6.35 1.11 -49.27
C SER A 40 -5.81 0.30 -48.08
N LYS A 41 -5.38 -0.93 -48.32
CA LYS A 41 -4.81 -1.80 -47.26
C LYS A 41 -3.51 -1.19 -46.72
N CYS A 42 -3.44 -0.97 -45.41
CA CYS A 42 -2.25 -0.51 -44.71
C CYS A 42 -1.48 -1.73 -44.18
N ASP A 43 -0.16 -1.76 -44.33
CA ASP A 43 0.72 -2.81 -43.79
C ASP A 43 1.37 -2.43 -42.45
N GLU A 44 0.95 -1.30 -41.88
CA GLU A 44 1.18 -0.89 -40.49
C GLU A 44 2.64 -0.66 -40.06
N LYS A 45 3.61 -0.82 -40.96
CA LYS A 45 5.02 -0.51 -40.70
C LYS A 45 5.22 0.94 -40.24
N ARG A 46 6.08 1.11 -39.23
CA ARG A 46 6.51 2.41 -38.67
C ARG A 46 7.95 2.68 -39.14
N PRO A 47 8.34 3.96 -39.41
CA PRO A 47 7.56 5.20 -39.27
C PRO A 47 6.60 5.50 -40.43
N LYS A 48 6.77 4.88 -41.61
CA LYS A 48 5.84 4.98 -42.75
C LYS A 48 5.44 3.59 -43.26
N CYS A 49 4.15 3.40 -43.55
CA CYS A 49 3.67 2.16 -44.18
C CYS A 49 4.23 2.02 -45.61
N SER A 50 4.35 0.80 -46.14
CA SER A 50 4.98 0.55 -47.44
C SER A 50 4.26 1.26 -48.59
N LEU A 51 2.94 1.45 -48.47
CA LEU A 51 2.15 2.18 -49.46
C LEU A 51 2.48 3.68 -49.44
N CYS A 52 2.46 4.32 -48.28
CA CYS A 52 2.79 5.74 -48.14
C CYS A 52 4.26 6.03 -48.47
N LYS A 53 5.17 5.08 -48.15
CA LYS A 53 6.59 5.16 -48.52
C LYS A 53 6.78 5.13 -50.04
N ARG A 54 6.09 4.24 -50.75
CA ARG A 54 6.18 4.12 -52.21
C ARG A 54 5.56 5.31 -52.94
N LEU A 55 4.44 5.81 -52.41
CA LEU A 55 3.73 6.96 -52.99
C LEU A 55 4.31 8.31 -52.59
N ASN A 56 5.36 8.30 -51.76
CA ASN A 56 6.01 9.48 -51.20
C ASN A 56 5.02 10.49 -50.60
N VAL A 57 4.03 9.99 -49.85
CA VAL A 57 3.02 10.80 -49.18
C VAL A 57 3.22 10.79 -47.66
N ASP A 58 2.65 11.78 -46.99
CA ASP A 58 2.67 11.85 -45.53
C ASP A 58 1.91 10.66 -44.93
N CYS A 59 2.41 10.10 -43.84
CA CYS A 59 1.90 8.87 -43.22
C CYS A 59 1.69 9.11 -41.72
N ARG A 60 0.54 9.69 -41.37
CA ARG A 60 0.18 9.94 -39.98
C ARG A 60 -0.73 8.84 -39.46
N TYR A 61 -0.35 8.23 -38.34
CA TYR A 61 -1.26 7.38 -37.57
C TYR A 61 -1.93 8.28 -36.52
N ARG A 62 -3.25 8.13 -36.32
CA ARG A 62 -3.92 8.85 -35.24
C ARG A 62 -3.41 8.33 -33.91
N GLU A 63 -3.05 9.24 -33.02
CA GLU A 63 -2.98 8.94 -31.60
C GLU A 63 -4.39 8.53 -31.12
N PRO A 64 -4.52 7.48 -30.29
CA PRO A 64 -5.81 7.05 -29.77
C PRO A 64 -6.56 8.24 -29.15
N GLN A 65 -7.78 8.49 -29.61
CA GLN A 65 -8.64 9.50 -28.98
C GLN A 65 -9.02 9.00 -27.58
N PRO A 66 -8.95 9.85 -26.54
CA PRO A 66 -9.26 9.45 -25.17
C PRO A 66 -10.69 8.91 -25.08
N THR A 67 -10.84 7.74 -24.46
CA THR A 67 -12.13 7.11 -24.23
C THR A 67 -12.89 7.81 -23.09
N LYS A 68 -14.18 7.51 -22.92
CA LYS A 68 -14.99 8.05 -21.80
C LYS A 68 -14.39 7.74 -20.40
N LYS A 69 -13.45 6.79 -20.29
CA LYS A 69 -12.76 6.40 -19.05
C LYS A 69 -11.62 7.35 -18.66
N ASP A 70 -10.93 7.94 -19.65
CA ASP A 70 -9.85 8.92 -19.44
C ASP A 70 -10.34 10.21 -18.77
N LYS A 71 -11.63 10.54 -18.97
CA LYS A 71 -12.31 11.62 -18.24
C LYS A 71 -12.43 11.37 -16.74
N SER A 72 -12.54 10.10 -16.28
CA SER A 72 -12.70 9.82 -14.84
C SER A 72 -11.38 9.97 -14.07
N ILE A 73 -10.25 9.66 -14.71
CA ILE A 73 -8.92 9.80 -14.12
C ILE A 73 -8.53 11.28 -14.03
N GLN A 74 -8.77 12.06 -15.10
CA GLN A 74 -8.60 13.51 -15.06
C GLN A 74 -9.57 14.18 -14.08
N GLN A 75 -10.82 13.72 -13.98
CA GLN A 75 -11.76 14.22 -12.98
C GLN A 75 -11.33 13.90 -11.55
N MET A 76 -10.78 12.71 -11.27
CA MET A 76 -10.22 12.40 -9.95
C MET A 76 -9.06 13.34 -9.61
N ILE A 77 -8.14 13.56 -10.54
CA ILE A 77 -6.98 14.44 -10.33
C ILE A 77 -7.42 15.91 -10.13
N ASP A 78 -8.32 16.41 -10.96
CA ASP A 78 -8.88 17.77 -10.85
C ASP A 78 -9.69 17.96 -9.56
N GLN A 79 -10.41 16.92 -9.14
CA GLN A 79 -11.17 16.94 -7.89
C GLN A 79 -10.23 16.91 -6.68
N LEU A 80 -9.14 16.14 -6.70
CA LEU A 80 -8.15 16.12 -5.62
C LEU A 80 -7.49 17.49 -5.44
N SER A 81 -7.14 18.16 -6.53
CA SER A 81 -6.61 19.54 -6.49
C SER A 81 -7.67 20.56 -6.03
N ARG A 82 -8.94 20.41 -6.43
CA ARG A 82 -10.05 21.27 -5.94
C ARG A 82 -10.42 20.99 -4.48
N MET A 83 -10.23 19.76 -4.00
CA MET A 83 -10.44 19.38 -2.61
C MET A 83 -9.39 20.03 -1.71
N GLU A 84 -8.13 20.07 -2.14
CA GLU A 84 -7.03 20.77 -1.47
C GLU A 84 -7.39 22.24 -1.14
N SER A 85 -8.06 22.93 -2.08
CA SER A 85 -8.48 24.32 -1.89
C SER A 85 -9.58 24.51 -0.83
N LYS A 86 -10.51 23.56 -0.67
CA LYS A 86 -11.65 23.69 0.27
C LYS A 86 -11.26 23.49 1.72
N ILE A 87 -10.21 22.70 1.96
CA ILE A 87 -9.66 22.39 3.28
C ILE A 87 -9.03 23.62 3.90
N ASN A 88 -8.20 24.30 3.12
CA ASN A 88 -7.54 25.54 3.54
C ASN A 88 -8.59 26.60 3.90
N VAL A 89 -9.68 26.69 3.14
CA VAL A 89 -10.78 27.61 3.45
C VAL A 89 -11.46 27.27 4.78
N ILE A 90 -11.78 26.00 5.06
CA ILE A 90 -12.42 25.58 6.31
C ILE A 90 -11.47 25.77 7.51
N GLY A 91 -10.20 25.41 7.35
CA GLY A 91 -9.15 25.58 8.37
C GLY A 91 -8.86 27.05 8.69
N HIS A 92 -8.94 27.95 7.69
CA HIS A 92 -8.75 29.39 7.91
C HIS A 92 -9.99 30.09 8.47
N THR A 93 -11.20 29.58 8.26
CA THR A 93 -12.44 30.19 8.80
C THR A 93 -12.64 30.02 10.31
N VAL A 94 -11.85 29.18 10.99
CA VAL A 94 -11.98 28.95 12.43
C VAL A 94 -10.67 29.23 13.14
N ASN A 95 -10.41 30.51 13.37
CA ASN A 95 -9.52 30.93 14.45
C ASN A 95 -10.30 30.73 15.77
N PRO A 96 -9.81 29.96 16.76
CA PRO A 96 -10.57 29.61 17.98
C PRO A 96 -10.74 30.76 18.99
N SER A 97 -10.71 32.02 18.52
CA SER A 97 -10.84 33.23 19.34
C SER A 97 -11.94 34.19 18.86
N SER A 98 -12.79 33.81 17.89
CA SER A 98 -13.86 34.69 17.40
C SER A 98 -15.28 34.22 17.77
N THR A 99 -15.55 34.15 19.07
CA THR A 99 -16.90 34.43 19.58
C THR A 99 -16.85 35.68 20.45
N ALA A 100 -16.72 36.84 19.81
CA ALA A 100 -17.11 38.12 20.39
C ALA A 100 -17.62 39.04 19.27
N PHE A 101 -18.84 39.50 19.44
CA PHE A 101 -19.56 40.44 18.59
C PHE A 101 -18.98 41.87 18.68
N ASP A 102 -19.20 42.63 17.60
CA ASP A 102 -19.25 44.09 17.44
C ASP A 102 -17.99 44.99 17.31
N ALA A 103 -17.90 45.53 16.08
CA ALA A 103 -17.93 46.97 15.70
C ALA A 103 -16.64 47.83 15.66
N ALA A 104 -16.60 48.64 14.57
CA ALA A 104 -15.78 49.84 14.30
C ALA A 104 -14.28 49.64 14.02
N GLU A 105 -13.57 50.39 13.16
CA GLU A 105 -13.82 51.24 12.00
C GLU A 105 -12.40 51.64 11.48
N THR A 106 -12.26 51.91 10.18
CA THR A 106 -11.44 53.05 9.66
C THR A 106 -9.89 52.96 9.57
N TYR A 107 -9.43 52.85 8.30
CA TYR A 107 -8.26 53.48 7.62
C TYR A 107 -6.81 52.92 7.71
N GLY A 108 -6.20 52.74 6.51
CA GLY A 108 -4.80 53.10 6.23
C GLY A 108 -3.88 51.99 5.68
N SER A 109 -3.63 51.98 4.36
CA SER A 109 -2.43 51.38 3.70
C SER A 109 -1.40 52.50 3.38
N PRO A 110 -0.18 52.25 2.82
CA PRO A 110 0.61 51.01 2.60
C PRO A 110 2.10 51.11 3.06
N GLY A 111 2.88 50.01 3.03
CA GLY A 111 4.35 50.10 3.14
C GLY A 111 5.15 48.77 3.23
N SER A 112 5.63 48.30 2.07
CA SER A 112 6.90 47.63 1.77
C SER A 112 7.56 46.61 2.72
N GLY A 113 7.55 45.35 2.25
CA GLY A 113 8.62 44.32 2.26
C GLY A 113 9.67 44.28 3.37
N ILE A 114 9.62 43.20 4.16
CA ILE A 114 10.72 42.36 4.65
C ILE A 114 10.09 41.01 5.07
N SER A 115 10.69 39.88 4.66
CA SER A 115 10.31 38.53 5.07
C SER A 115 10.43 38.36 6.59
N PRO A 116 9.46 37.76 7.32
CA PRO A 116 9.67 37.42 8.72
C PRO A 116 10.12 35.97 8.87
N MET A 117 11.28 35.82 9.51
CA MET A 117 11.66 34.62 10.23
C MET A 117 10.61 34.31 11.31
N SER A 118 10.33 33.02 11.49
CA SER A 118 9.39 32.46 12.45
C SER A 118 9.51 33.10 13.84
N SER A 119 8.50 33.88 14.23
CA SER A 119 8.35 34.37 15.59
C SER A 119 7.62 33.32 16.43
N ALA A 120 8.25 32.96 17.54
CA ALA A 120 7.65 32.15 18.59
C ALA A 120 6.36 32.82 19.09
N SER A 121 5.23 32.13 19.00
CA SER A 121 3.98 32.58 19.61
C SER A 121 4.08 32.47 21.15
N PRO A 122 3.49 33.43 21.90
CA PRO A 122 3.57 33.44 23.36
C PRO A 122 2.74 32.31 23.95
N ARG A 123 3.35 31.55 24.87
CA ARG A 123 2.68 30.54 25.70
C ARG A 123 1.60 31.22 26.55
N LEU A 124 0.34 31.16 26.12
CA LEU A 124 -0.79 31.27 27.03
C LEU A 124 -0.88 29.96 27.83
N SER A 125 -0.81 30.10 29.16
CA SER A 125 -1.00 29.05 30.14
C SER A 125 -2.30 28.31 29.88
N ARG A 126 -2.20 27.03 29.52
CA ARG A 126 -3.33 26.15 29.23
C ARG A 126 -3.68 25.31 30.47
N PRO A 127 -4.96 24.98 30.72
CA PRO A 127 -5.39 24.35 31.97
C PRO A 127 -4.80 22.95 32.17
N GLU A 128 -4.40 22.66 33.40
CA GLU A 128 -4.00 21.34 33.90
C GLU A 128 -5.19 20.36 33.84
N THR A 129 -5.37 19.62 32.74
CA THR A 129 -6.41 18.56 32.67
C THR A 129 -5.85 17.13 32.60
N VAL A 130 -4.52 16.95 32.67
CA VAL A 130 -3.91 15.61 32.72
C VAL A 130 -3.35 15.24 34.11
N SER A 131 -3.37 16.18 35.07
CA SER A 131 -2.90 15.93 36.45
C SER A 131 -3.97 15.34 37.39
N SER A 132 -4.98 14.63 36.85
CA SER A 132 -6.08 14.05 37.66
C SER A 132 -6.06 12.52 37.72
N PHE A 133 -5.00 11.86 37.26
CA PHE A 133 -4.80 10.43 37.52
C PHE A 133 -4.14 10.25 38.89
N HIS A 134 -4.68 9.33 39.71
CA HIS A 134 -4.40 9.16 41.14
C HIS A 134 -2.91 9.30 41.54
N PRO A 135 -2.60 10.00 42.66
CA PRO A 135 -1.23 10.04 43.17
C PRO A 135 -0.80 8.65 43.63
N GLY A 136 0.19 8.07 42.94
CA GLY A 136 0.81 6.78 43.31
C GLY A 136 1.01 5.76 42.17
N GLN A 137 0.56 6.03 40.94
CA GLN A 137 0.80 5.16 39.78
C GLN A 137 1.98 5.66 38.94
N THR A 138 2.98 4.79 38.72
CA THR A 138 4.03 4.98 37.70
C THR A 138 3.41 4.77 36.33
N TRP A 139 3.49 5.80 35.48
CA TRP A 139 3.06 5.77 34.08
C TRP A 139 4.28 5.75 33.16
N PRO A 140 4.16 5.20 31.93
CA PRO A 140 5.21 5.29 30.93
C PRO A 140 5.75 6.70 30.73
N SER A 141 7.08 6.81 30.61
CA SER A 141 7.80 8.08 30.41
C SER A 141 7.28 8.87 29.20
N GLU A 142 6.84 8.17 28.16
CA GLU A 142 6.25 8.76 26.96
C GLU A 142 4.88 9.42 27.21
N LEU A 143 4.09 8.96 28.19
CA LEU A 143 2.85 9.64 28.62
C LEU A 143 3.13 10.93 29.41
N SER A 144 4.33 11.04 30.00
CA SER A 144 4.82 12.24 30.70
C SER A 144 5.48 13.25 29.74
N SER A 145 5.98 12.77 28.61
CA SER A 145 6.60 13.55 27.53
C SER A 145 5.56 14.32 26.71
N SER A 146 5.90 15.54 26.28
CA SER A 146 5.05 16.38 25.42
C SER A 146 4.96 15.89 23.95
N TYR A 147 5.26 14.61 23.70
CA TYR A 147 5.35 14.01 22.37
C TYR A 147 4.02 13.31 22.01
N ARG A 148 3.37 13.71 20.89
CA ARG A 148 1.92 13.53 20.67
C ARG A 148 1.53 12.98 19.30
N HIS A 149 2.15 11.90 18.84
CA HIS A 149 1.65 11.16 17.66
C HIS A 149 0.47 10.23 18.05
N LEU A 150 -0.69 10.80 18.37
CA LEU A 150 -1.89 10.09 18.87
C LEU A 150 -2.57 9.15 17.85
N THR A 151 -2.12 9.20 16.60
CA THR A 151 -2.66 8.52 15.40
C THR A 151 -1.95 7.20 15.10
N ALA A 152 -0.71 7.02 15.54
CA ALA A 152 0.04 5.78 15.32
C ALA A 152 -0.71 4.58 15.98
N PRO A 153 -0.82 3.41 15.30
CA PRO A 153 -1.59 2.26 15.78
C PRO A 153 -1.11 1.72 17.13
N HIS A 154 0.19 1.60 17.31
CA HIS A 154 0.79 1.01 18.51
C HIS A 154 0.57 1.83 19.79
N LYS A 155 0.18 3.11 19.69
CA LYS A 155 -0.10 3.97 20.85
C LYS A 155 -1.36 3.56 21.62
N VAL A 156 -2.19 2.68 21.04
CA VAL A 156 -3.32 2.05 21.75
C VAL A 156 -2.82 1.29 23.00
N LEU A 157 -1.59 0.76 22.99
CA LEU A 157 -0.96 0.13 24.16
C LEU A 157 -0.79 1.09 25.34
N LEU A 158 -0.63 2.39 25.08
CA LEU A 158 -0.45 3.42 26.10
C LEU A 158 -1.78 3.94 26.67
N TRP A 159 -2.92 3.49 26.15
CA TRP A 159 -4.22 3.93 26.66
C TRP A 159 -4.39 3.46 28.11
N PRO A 160 -4.71 4.36 29.07
CA PRO A 160 -4.73 4.03 30.49
C PRO A 160 -5.51 2.76 30.84
N LYS A 161 -6.69 2.56 30.25
CA LYS A 161 -7.52 1.39 30.51
C LYS A 161 -7.02 0.10 29.84
N ILE A 162 -6.38 0.20 28.68
CA ILE A 162 -5.77 -0.95 28.01
C ILE A 162 -4.49 -1.36 28.75
N TYR A 163 -3.65 -0.39 29.08
CA TYR A 163 -2.44 -0.61 29.88
C TYR A 163 -2.78 -1.22 31.25
N GLU A 164 -3.78 -0.68 31.96
CA GLU A 164 -4.26 -1.24 33.23
C GLU A 164 -4.77 -2.68 33.07
N PHE A 165 -5.50 -2.95 31.98
CA PHE A 165 -5.98 -4.30 31.66
C PHE A 165 -4.82 -5.27 31.44
N LEU A 166 -3.87 -4.93 30.57
CA LEU A 166 -2.70 -5.77 30.27
C LEU A 166 -1.92 -6.13 31.54
N ARG A 167 -1.70 -5.15 32.44
CA ARG A 167 -1.03 -5.36 33.73
C ARG A 167 -1.79 -6.31 34.67
N LYS A 168 -3.12 -6.32 34.61
CA LYS A 168 -3.97 -7.20 35.45
C LYS A 168 -4.12 -8.61 34.88
N SER A 169 -4.13 -8.75 33.55
CA SER A 169 -4.37 -10.02 32.89
C SER A 169 -3.25 -11.03 33.10
N GLY A 170 -2.07 -10.62 33.59
CA GLY A 170 -0.94 -11.51 33.83
C GLY A 170 -0.38 -12.16 32.56
N ALA A 171 -0.84 -11.71 31.39
CA ALA A 171 -0.44 -12.17 30.06
C ALA A 171 0.94 -11.66 29.64
N ASP A 172 1.64 -10.96 30.54
CA ASP A 172 2.90 -10.30 30.26
C ASP A 172 4.05 -10.84 31.11
N ASP A 173 5.24 -10.90 30.49
CA ASP A 173 6.49 -10.99 31.23
C ASP A 173 6.66 -9.67 31.98
N GLN A 174 6.63 -9.65 33.32
CA GLN A 174 6.72 -8.41 34.11
C GLN A 174 7.92 -7.48 33.76
N GLU A 175 8.87 -7.96 32.98
CA GLU A 175 9.97 -7.17 32.42
C GLU A 175 9.54 -6.26 31.25
N MET A 176 8.57 -6.68 30.42
CA MET A 176 8.07 -5.88 29.29
C MET A 176 7.36 -4.61 29.76
N LEU A 177 6.42 -4.71 30.70
CA LEU A 177 5.76 -3.52 31.26
C LEU A 177 6.77 -2.55 31.88
N LYS A 178 7.87 -3.04 32.47
CA LYS A 178 8.95 -2.16 32.96
C LYS A 178 9.72 -1.48 31.82
N ILE A 179 9.92 -2.16 30.69
CA ILE A 179 10.55 -1.57 29.50
C ILE A 179 9.61 -0.54 28.88
N LEU A 180 8.33 -0.87 28.69
CA LEU A 180 7.31 0.06 28.22
C LEU A 180 7.20 1.29 29.14
N ASP A 181 7.30 1.10 30.46
CA ASP A 181 7.30 2.20 31.43
C ASP A 181 8.50 3.14 31.27
N LYS A 182 9.67 2.57 30.96
CA LYS A 182 10.93 3.32 30.81
C LYS A 182 11.06 3.98 29.44
N GLU A 183 10.81 3.22 28.38
CA GLU A 183 11.15 3.57 26.99
C GLU A 183 9.94 4.02 26.16
N GLY A 184 8.71 3.69 26.56
CA GLY A 184 7.51 3.91 25.75
C GLY A 184 7.39 2.93 24.58
N THR A 185 6.68 3.32 23.54
CA THR A 185 6.49 2.47 22.35
C THR A 185 7.69 2.39 21.38
N PRO A 186 8.74 3.25 21.44
CA PRO A 186 9.98 2.99 20.71
C PRO A 186 10.59 1.60 20.95
N TRP A 187 10.31 0.95 22.09
CA TRP A 187 10.72 -0.43 22.36
C TRP A 187 10.21 -1.45 21.32
N LEU A 188 9.10 -1.17 20.63
CA LEU A 188 8.63 -2.02 19.54
C LEU A 188 9.65 -2.11 18.39
N LEU A 189 10.46 -1.06 18.18
CA LEU A 189 11.57 -1.10 17.24
C LEU A 189 12.76 -1.92 17.78
N HIS A 190 12.94 -1.98 19.10
CA HIS A 190 13.93 -2.88 19.71
C HIS A 190 13.59 -4.34 19.43
N LEU A 191 12.32 -4.75 19.57
CA LEU A 191 11.90 -6.12 19.24
C LEU A 191 12.25 -6.51 17.80
N GLU A 192 12.03 -5.59 16.87
CA GLU A 192 12.36 -5.77 15.46
C GLU A 192 13.88 -5.87 15.22
N LEU A 193 14.66 -4.99 15.85
CA LEU A 193 16.12 -5.06 15.81
C LEU A 193 16.65 -6.35 16.43
N GLU A 194 16.02 -6.85 17.49
CA GLU A 194 16.39 -8.10 18.14
C GLU A 194 16.10 -9.32 17.27
N LYS A 195 14.98 -9.34 16.58
CA LYS A 195 14.63 -10.39 15.63
C LYS A 195 15.61 -10.44 14.45
N HIS A 196 16.14 -9.28 14.04
CA HIS A 196 16.98 -9.14 12.84
C HIS A 196 18.39 -8.60 13.12
N ARG A 197 18.99 -8.97 14.27
CA ARG A 197 20.35 -8.54 14.68
C ARG A 197 21.42 -8.86 13.62
N GLU A 198 21.29 -10.00 12.98
CA GLU A 198 22.21 -10.44 11.94
C GLU A 198 21.74 -9.98 10.56
N ILE A 199 22.70 -9.71 9.66
CA ILE A 199 22.42 -9.46 8.25
C ILE A 199 21.80 -10.72 7.61
N LEU A 200 21.09 -10.54 6.49
CA LEU A 200 20.74 -11.69 5.66
C LEU A 200 22.00 -12.47 5.25
N PRO A 201 22.01 -13.82 5.36
CA PRO A 201 23.19 -14.62 5.10
C PRO A 201 23.85 -14.29 3.77
N CYS A 202 25.18 -14.15 3.79
CA CYS A 202 26.00 -13.85 2.61
C CYS A 202 26.73 -15.09 2.05
N ASP A 203 26.49 -16.26 2.66
CA ASP A 203 27.11 -17.55 2.33
C ASP A 203 26.45 -18.27 1.15
N THR A 204 25.34 -17.72 0.64
CA THR A 204 24.58 -18.26 -0.48
C THR A 204 24.87 -17.44 -1.74
N TYR A 205 25.30 -18.08 -2.83
CA TYR A 205 25.66 -17.42 -4.08
C TYR A 205 25.46 -18.35 -5.27
N LEU A 206 25.31 -17.75 -6.45
CA LEU A 206 25.29 -18.50 -7.71
C LEU A 206 26.71 -18.86 -8.15
N SER A 207 26.86 -20.06 -8.71
CA SER A 207 28.08 -20.46 -9.40
C SER A 207 28.13 -19.75 -10.76
N GLY A 208 29.28 -19.17 -11.10
CA GLY A 208 29.42 -18.48 -12.37
C GLY A 208 30.84 -18.22 -12.79
N ASP A 209 31.04 -18.20 -14.11
CA ASP A 209 32.33 -18.02 -14.76
C ASP A 209 32.46 -16.64 -15.41
N PRO A 210 33.69 -16.09 -15.52
CA PRO A 210 33.93 -14.86 -16.27
C PRO A 210 33.53 -15.04 -17.74
N THR A 211 32.91 -14.01 -18.31
CA THR A 211 32.41 -14.07 -19.71
C THR A 211 33.58 -14.27 -20.70
N PRO A 212 33.54 -15.31 -21.56
CA PRO A 212 34.63 -15.60 -22.50
C PRO A 212 34.82 -14.47 -23.54
N GLY A 213 36.08 -14.13 -23.84
CA GLY A 213 36.43 -13.23 -24.94
C GLY A 213 36.52 -11.73 -24.62
N GLN A 214 36.30 -11.32 -23.36
CA GLN A 214 36.61 -9.96 -22.91
C GLN A 214 38.07 -9.85 -22.44
N MET A 215 38.74 -8.73 -22.72
CA MET A 215 40.10 -8.49 -22.21
C MET A 215 40.08 -8.49 -20.68
N ALA A 216 41.00 -9.22 -20.06
CA ALA A 216 41.09 -9.34 -18.62
C ALA A 216 41.42 -7.97 -17.95
N PRO A 217 40.83 -7.68 -16.78
CA PRO A 217 39.86 -8.51 -16.05
C PRO A 217 38.44 -8.35 -16.62
N SER A 218 37.76 -9.47 -16.92
CA SER A 218 36.33 -9.43 -17.27
C SER A 218 35.54 -9.00 -16.05
N LEU A 219 34.90 -7.84 -16.12
CA LEU A 219 34.03 -7.32 -15.05
C LEU A 219 32.62 -7.92 -15.10
N ARG A 220 32.36 -8.89 -15.99
CA ARG A 220 31.06 -9.56 -16.16
C ARG A 220 31.15 -11.08 -15.93
N VAL A 221 30.15 -11.61 -15.24
CA VAL A 221 30.00 -13.02 -14.86
C VAL A 221 28.73 -13.59 -15.47
N LYS A 222 28.78 -14.80 -16.03
CA LYS A 222 27.58 -15.58 -16.37
C LYS A 222 27.38 -16.65 -15.31
N PHE A 223 26.15 -16.89 -14.91
CA PHE A 223 25.81 -17.88 -13.89
C PHE A 223 25.29 -19.16 -14.56
N ASP A 224 25.80 -20.30 -14.12
CA ASP A 224 25.49 -21.60 -14.74
C ASP A 224 24.05 -22.03 -14.43
N ASP A 225 23.60 -21.76 -13.21
CA ASP A 225 22.29 -22.15 -12.70
C ASP A 225 21.16 -21.16 -13.06
N LEU A 226 21.47 -20.11 -13.83
CA LEU A 226 20.52 -19.06 -14.23
C LEU A 226 20.30 -19.07 -15.75
N ASP A 227 19.54 -20.06 -16.21
CA ASP A 227 19.16 -20.18 -17.62
C ASP A 227 18.06 -19.18 -18.03
N GLU A 228 17.82 -19.11 -19.35
CA GLU A 228 16.85 -18.18 -19.94
C GLU A 228 15.41 -18.46 -19.46
N GLU A 229 15.05 -19.73 -19.25
CA GLU A 229 13.72 -20.12 -18.81
C GLU A 229 13.44 -19.63 -17.38
N VAL A 230 14.38 -19.84 -16.45
CA VAL A 230 14.29 -19.36 -15.07
C VAL A 230 14.25 -17.84 -15.04
N MET A 231 15.08 -17.16 -15.85
CA MET A 231 15.05 -15.69 -15.94
C MET A 231 13.68 -15.19 -16.42
N LEU A 232 13.13 -15.73 -17.50
CA LEU A 232 11.81 -15.35 -18.03
C LEU A 232 10.70 -15.56 -17.02
N LYS A 233 10.71 -16.69 -16.30
CA LYS A 233 9.75 -16.99 -15.24
C LYS A 233 9.82 -15.97 -14.09
N CYS A 234 11.03 -15.56 -13.69
CA CYS A 234 11.21 -14.55 -12.66
C CYS A 234 10.75 -13.17 -13.15
N ILE A 235 11.05 -12.80 -14.40
CA ILE A 235 10.59 -11.55 -15.03
C ILE A 235 9.08 -11.48 -15.02
N GLU A 236 8.41 -12.54 -15.49
CA GLU A 236 6.96 -12.61 -15.51
C GLU A 236 6.38 -12.49 -14.09
N SER A 237 6.93 -13.24 -13.14
CA SER A 237 6.47 -13.22 -11.75
C SER A 237 6.63 -11.84 -11.11
N TYR A 238 7.75 -11.16 -11.32
CA TYR A 238 7.99 -9.81 -10.80
C TYR A 238 7.04 -8.78 -11.41
N PHE A 239 6.93 -8.74 -12.75
CA PHE A 239 6.11 -7.73 -13.43
C PHE A 239 4.62 -7.92 -13.16
N ASN A 240 4.18 -9.15 -12.94
CA ASN A 240 2.80 -9.46 -12.59
C ASN A 240 2.50 -9.25 -11.10
N THR A 241 3.48 -9.05 -10.21
CA THR A 241 3.25 -8.91 -8.76
C THR A 241 3.84 -7.61 -8.20
N TYR A 242 5.12 -7.59 -7.84
CA TYR A 242 5.77 -6.45 -7.20
C TYR A 242 5.75 -5.19 -8.07
N ASN A 243 5.85 -5.29 -9.40
CA ASN A 243 5.77 -4.08 -10.25
C ASN A 243 4.34 -3.51 -10.33
N VAL A 244 3.31 -4.31 -10.02
CA VAL A 244 1.93 -3.83 -9.92
C VAL A 244 1.70 -3.09 -8.60
N LEU A 245 2.28 -3.58 -7.51
CA LEU A 245 2.23 -2.94 -6.19
C LEU A 245 3.15 -1.71 -6.10
N TYR A 246 4.32 -1.81 -6.74
CA TYR A 246 5.39 -0.82 -6.75
C TYR A 246 5.83 -0.60 -8.20
N PRO A 247 5.28 0.42 -8.91
CA PRO A 247 5.54 0.61 -10.34
C PRO A 247 6.92 1.24 -10.59
N LEU A 248 7.97 0.45 -10.32
CA LEU A 248 9.38 0.85 -10.31
C LEU A 248 10.03 0.77 -11.70
N LEU A 249 9.53 -0.13 -12.57
CA LEU A 249 10.11 -0.42 -13.88
C LEU A 249 9.05 -0.35 -15.00
N VAL A 250 9.54 -0.26 -16.25
CA VAL A 250 8.73 -0.41 -17.48
C VAL A 250 9.09 -1.75 -18.10
N LYS A 251 8.09 -2.61 -18.33
CA LYS A 251 8.32 -3.95 -18.86
C LYS A 251 8.94 -3.90 -20.26
N GLU A 252 8.44 -3.04 -21.13
CA GLU A 252 8.96 -2.90 -22.49
C GLU A 252 10.43 -2.45 -22.52
N ASP A 253 10.83 -1.53 -21.63
CA ASP A 253 12.23 -1.08 -21.52
C ASP A 253 13.11 -2.20 -20.93
N PHE A 254 12.61 -2.94 -19.94
CA PHE A 254 13.32 -4.08 -19.38
C PHE A 254 13.56 -5.16 -20.44
N ASP A 255 12.52 -5.56 -21.17
CA ASP A 255 12.56 -6.62 -22.18
C ASP A 255 13.39 -6.24 -23.42
N SER A 256 13.42 -4.95 -23.78
CA SER A 256 14.16 -4.48 -24.97
C SER A 256 15.60 -4.06 -24.71
N ARG A 257 15.94 -3.68 -23.47
CA ARG A 257 17.25 -3.10 -23.13
C ARG A 257 18.01 -3.89 -22.06
N ILE A 258 17.39 -4.15 -20.91
CA ILE A 258 18.08 -4.74 -19.75
C ILE A 258 18.26 -6.25 -19.95
N PHE A 259 17.19 -6.96 -20.28
CA PHE A 259 17.21 -8.41 -20.41
C PHE A 259 18.15 -8.90 -21.54
N PRO A 260 18.13 -8.33 -22.76
CA PRO A 260 19.05 -8.75 -23.81
C PRO A 260 20.51 -8.48 -23.47
N ASP A 261 20.83 -7.39 -22.73
CA ASP A 261 22.21 -7.09 -22.32
C ASP A 261 22.75 -8.16 -21.37
N VAL A 262 21.99 -8.51 -20.32
CA VAL A 262 22.45 -9.51 -19.34
C VAL A 262 22.50 -10.92 -19.93
N LEU A 263 21.58 -11.26 -20.84
CA LEU A 263 21.58 -12.56 -21.53
C LEU A 263 22.82 -12.71 -22.43
N ALA A 264 23.13 -11.68 -23.22
CA ALA A 264 24.27 -11.69 -24.13
C ALA A 264 25.61 -11.59 -23.39
N ASN A 265 25.72 -10.64 -22.46
CA ASN A 265 27.00 -10.18 -21.91
C ASN A 265 27.27 -10.63 -20.47
N GLY A 266 26.31 -11.26 -19.80
CA GLY A 266 26.39 -11.58 -18.36
C GLY A 266 26.25 -10.36 -17.45
N PHE A 267 26.47 -10.55 -16.15
CA PHE A 267 26.20 -9.59 -15.09
C PHE A 267 27.46 -8.87 -14.63
N GLY A 268 27.50 -7.55 -14.83
CA GLY A 268 28.63 -6.68 -14.53
C GLY A 268 28.68 -6.11 -13.11
N TYR A 269 29.90 -5.90 -12.61
CA TYR A 269 30.14 -5.08 -11.41
C TYR A 269 29.99 -3.59 -11.74
N GLY A 270 29.29 -2.85 -10.87
CA GLY A 270 29.06 -1.42 -11.07
C GLY A 270 28.12 -1.06 -12.23
N ASP A 271 27.41 -2.04 -12.78
CA ASP A 271 26.45 -1.85 -13.88
C ASP A 271 25.01 -1.89 -13.36
N PHE A 272 24.26 -0.81 -13.57
CA PHE A 272 22.86 -0.70 -13.16
C PHE A 272 21.97 -1.78 -13.79
N ASN A 273 22.16 -2.09 -15.08
CA ASN A 273 21.31 -3.07 -15.76
C ASN A 273 21.45 -4.44 -15.10
N SER A 274 22.69 -4.84 -14.78
CA SER A 274 22.99 -6.09 -14.09
C SER A 274 22.39 -6.15 -12.68
N VAL A 275 22.50 -5.07 -11.90
CA VAL A 275 21.93 -5.03 -10.54
C VAL A 275 20.40 -5.03 -10.58
N ILE A 276 19.79 -4.24 -11.46
CA ILE A 276 18.33 -4.21 -11.63
C ILE A 276 17.81 -5.58 -12.07
N ALA A 277 18.47 -6.24 -13.03
CA ALA A 277 18.07 -7.58 -13.49
C ALA A 277 18.11 -8.61 -12.34
N LEU A 278 19.20 -8.65 -11.57
CA LEU A 278 19.32 -9.57 -10.43
C LEU A 278 18.27 -9.32 -9.35
N LEU A 279 17.92 -8.06 -9.08
CA LEU A 279 16.86 -7.71 -8.12
C LEU A 279 15.46 -8.06 -8.66
N VAL A 280 15.22 -7.88 -9.95
CA VAL A 280 13.99 -8.35 -10.61
C VAL A 280 13.88 -9.86 -10.51
N PHE A 281 14.98 -10.59 -10.71
CA PHE A 281 14.98 -12.05 -10.61
C PHE A 281 14.77 -12.51 -9.16
N SER A 282 15.43 -11.87 -8.19
CA SER A 282 15.27 -12.23 -6.77
C SER A 282 13.84 -11.98 -6.28
N LEU A 283 13.23 -10.85 -6.66
CA LEU A 283 11.82 -10.56 -6.36
C LEU A 283 10.85 -11.45 -7.15
N GLY A 284 11.19 -11.82 -8.38
CA GLY A 284 10.42 -12.77 -9.17
C GLY A 284 10.35 -14.16 -8.52
N LYS A 285 11.50 -14.65 -8.04
CA LYS A 285 11.59 -15.90 -7.27
C LYS A 285 10.86 -15.78 -5.93
N MET A 286 10.98 -14.65 -5.24
CA MET A 286 10.20 -14.32 -4.03
C MET A 286 8.68 -14.40 -4.27
N ALA A 287 8.20 -13.81 -5.37
CA ALA A 287 6.79 -13.83 -5.71
C ALA A 287 6.29 -15.23 -6.03
N TYR A 288 7.06 -15.99 -6.83
CA TYR A 288 6.67 -17.33 -7.24
C TYR A 288 6.65 -18.30 -6.04
N ASP A 289 7.74 -18.38 -5.28
CA ASP A 289 7.86 -19.28 -4.13
C ASP A 289 6.99 -18.81 -2.96
N GLY A 290 6.69 -17.51 -2.87
CA GLY A 290 5.75 -16.96 -1.90
C GLY A 290 4.29 -17.37 -2.11
N VAL A 291 3.96 -17.94 -3.27
CA VAL A 291 2.63 -18.48 -3.59
C VAL A 291 2.65 -20.01 -3.69
N TRP A 292 3.63 -20.55 -4.42
CA TRP A 292 3.69 -21.97 -4.77
C TRP A 292 4.67 -22.79 -3.92
N GLY A 293 5.51 -22.12 -3.14
CA GLY A 293 6.46 -22.79 -2.25
C GLY A 293 5.78 -23.40 -1.03
N ASP A 294 6.54 -24.27 -0.36
CA ASP A 294 6.13 -24.85 0.89
C ASP A 294 6.03 -23.78 2.00
N PRO A 295 5.08 -23.90 2.94
CA PRO A 295 5.05 -23.07 4.13
C PRO A 295 6.38 -23.15 4.91
N ILE A 296 6.84 -22.04 5.48
CA ILE A 296 8.10 -22.01 6.26
C ILE A 296 8.05 -22.95 7.48
N ASP A 297 6.89 -23.06 8.10
CA ASP A 297 6.64 -23.97 9.22
C ASP A 297 5.52 -24.95 8.87
N GLY A 298 5.86 -26.24 8.82
CA GLY A 298 4.94 -27.35 8.61
C GLY A 298 4.58 -28.10 9.90
N THR A 299 5.03 -27.64 11.07
CA THR A 299 4.86 -28.34 12.35
C THR A 299 3.51 -28.10 13.01
N THR A 300 2.87 -26.97 12.72
CA THR A 300 1.48 -26.72 13.11
C THR A 300 0.57 -27.17 11.97
N GLY A 301 -0.49 -27.93 12.24
CA GLY A 301 -1.41 -28.44 11.21
C GLY A 301 -2.15 -27.36 10.38
N ASN A 302 -1.84 -26.07 10.59
CA ASN A 302 -2.30 -24.95 9.79
C ASN A 302 -1.21 -24.58 8.78
N SER A 303 -1.55 -24.57 7.49
CA SER A 303 -0.62 -24.11 6.45
C SER A 303 -0.31 -22.63 6.64
N SER A 304 0.93 -22.30 7.00
CA SER A 304 1.33 -20.90 7.15
C SER A 304 1.13 -20.12 5.84
N GLY A 305 0.63 -18.89 5.95
CA GLY A 305 0.53 -17.95 4.84
C GLY A 305 1.87 -17.36 4.41
N ILE A 306 2.97 -17.69 5.12
CA ILE A 306 4.33 -17.36 4.69
C ILE A 306 4.94 -18.62 4.06
N ARG A 307 5.25 -18.51 2.77
CA ARG A 307 5.71 -19.63 1.93
C ARG A 307 7.06 -19.35 1.29
N GLY A 308 7.76 -20.42 0.93
CA GLY A 308 9.04 -20.37 0.24
C GLY A 308 10.21 -20.12 1.19
N GLY A 309 11.22 -20.98 1.08
CA GLY A 309 12.47 -20.89 1.84
C GLY A 309 12.26 -21.03 3.35
N SER A 310 13.05 -20.29 4.11
CA SER A 310 12.92 -20.18 5.56
C SER A 310 12.95 -18.72 6.04
N ALA A 311 12.77 -18.51 7.34
CA ALA A 311 12.91 -17.19 7.96
C ALA A 311 14.30 -16.56 7.74
N SER A 312 15.36 -17.37 7.80
CA SER A 312 16.75 -16.91 7.61
C SER A 312 17.22 -16.96 6.16
N ARG A 313 16.62 -17.84 5.34
CA ARG A 313 16.95 -18.02 3.92
C ARG A 313 15.69 -17.85 3.06
N PRO A 314 15.24 -16.62 2.84
CA PRO A 314 14.07 -16.36 2.01
C PRO A 314 14.36 -16.67 0.53
N PRO A 315 13.33 -16.87 -0.30
CA PRO A 315 13.50 -17.18 -1.72
C PRO A 315 14.26 -16.09 -2.47
N GLY A 316 15.13 -16.49 -3.40
CA GLY A 316 15.92 -15.56 -4.21
C GLY A 316 17.12 -14.93 -3.48
N LEU A 317 17.50 -15.41 -2.29
CA LEU A 317 18.63 -14.88 -1.53
C LEU A 317 19.97 -15.00 -2.29
N ASP A 318 20.16 -16.08 -3.05
CA ASP A 318 21.28 -16.28 -3.97
C ASP A 318 21.42 -15.12 -4.99
N LEU A 319 20.33 -14.82 -5.70
CA LEU A 319 20.24 -13.74 -6.69
C LEU A 319 20.41 -12.36 -6.03
N PHE A 320 19.76 -12.16 -4.88
CA PHE A 320 19.88 -10.93 -4.11
C PHE A 320 21.31 -10.70 -3.63
N ASN A 321 22.04 -11.75 -3.23
CA ASN A 321 23.43 -11.65 -2.82
C ASN A 321 24.34 -11.23 -3.98
N GLU A 322 24.10 -11.76 -5.18
CA GLU A 322 24.82 -11.32 -6.37
C GLU A 322 24.53 -9.85 -6.72
N ALA A 323 23.31 -9.36 -6.47
CA ALA A 323 22.98 -7.95 -6.58
C ALA A 323 23.71 -7.10 -5.51
N ARG A 324 23.70 -7.52 -4.24
CA ARG A 324 24.39 -6.84 -3.12
C ARG A 324 25.89 -6.70 -3.39
N LYS A 325 26.54 -7.75 -3.91
CA LYS A 325 27.97 -7.72 -4.27
C LYS A 325 28.29 -6.67 -5.33
N ARG A 326 27.36 -6.40 -6.25
CA ARG A 326 27.55 -5.48 -7.40
C ARG A 326 27.08 -4.05 -7.12
N SER A 327 26.19 -3.85 -6.15
CA SER A 327 25.63 -2.54 -5.84
C SER A 327 26.59 -1.59 -5.14
N GLY A 328 27.63 -2.10 -4.46
CA GLY A 328 28.57 -1.28 -3.68
C GLY A 328 29.18 -0.11 -4.48
N PHE A 329 29.59 -0.35 -5.74
CA PHE A 329 30.23 0.65 -6.60
C PHE A 329 29.28 1.73 -7.14
N ILE A 330 27.96 1.45 -7.17
CA ILE A 330 26.94 2.38 -7.66
C ILE A 330 26.11 3.02 -6.54
N SER A 331 26.35 2.60 -5.29
CA SER A 331 25.51 2.93 -4.13
C SER A 331 25.40 4.42 -3.82
N THR A 332 26.43 5.21 -4.12
CA THR A 332 26.48 6.65 -3.83
C THR A 332 26.02 7.53 -4.99
N GLN A 333 25.66 6.95 -6.14
CA GLN A 333 25.18 7.71 -7.28
C GLN A 333 23.75 8.22 -7.02
N THR A 334 23.40 9.38 -7.58
CA THR A 334 22.06 9.96 -7.45
C THR A 334 21.38 10.02 -8.83
N SER A 335 21.38 8.87 -9.53
CA SER A 335 20.72 8.68 -10.82
C SER A 335 19.35 8.02 -10.64
N LEU A 336 18.49 8.10 -11.66
CA LEU A 336 17.22 7.37 -11.68
C LEU A 336 17.41 5.87 -11.45
N GLU A 337 18.43 5.30 -12.09
CA GLU A 337 18.76 3.88 -12.03
C GLU A 337 19.22 3.48 -10.62
N ASN A 338 19.96 4.34 -9.92
CA ASN A 338 20.30 4.12 -8.52
C ASN A 338 19.05 4.13 -7.62
N ILE A 339 18.14 5.08 -7.83
CA ILE A 339 16.89 5.15 -7.05
C ILE A 339 16.05 3.89 -7.30
N GLN A 340 15.99 3.38 -8.53
CA GLN A 340 15.36 2.10 -8.85
C GLN A 340 16.01 0.93 -8.11
N VAL A 341 17.34 0.84 -8.12
CA VAL A 341 18.10 -0.18 -7.37
C VAL A 341 17.78 -0.11 -5.87
N LEU A 342 17.84 1.07 -5.26
CA LEU A 342 17.57 1.26 -3.84
C LEU A 342 16.13 0.86 -3.48
N GLN A 343 15.15 1.19 -4.33
CA GLN A 343 13.76 0.80 -4.10
C GLN A 343 13.52 -0.70 -4.28
N LEU A 344 14.13 -1.33 -5.29
CA LEU A 344 14.05 -2.78 -5.46
C LEU A 344 14.69 -3.53 -4.27
N ILE A 345 15.82 -3.01 -3.76
CA ILE A 345 16.45 -3.52 -2.53
C ILE A 345 15.50 -3.36 -1.34
N ALA A 346 14.86 -2.21 -1.20
CA ALA A 346 13.88 -1.97 -0.14
C ALA A 346 12.77 -3.03 -0.20
N VAL A 347 12.08 -3.15 -1.34
CA VAL A 347 10.96 -4.11 -1.53
C VAL A 347 11.39 -5.55 -1.21
N TYR A 348 12.61 -5.95 -1.55
CA TYR A 348 13.11 -7.28 -1.19
C TYR A 348 13.24 -7.46 0.33
N TYR A 349 13.78 -6.47 1.05
CA TYR A 349 13.84 -6.51 2.52
C TYR A 349 12.46 -6.54 3.16
N GLU A 350 11.49 -5.81 2.63
CA GLU A 350 10.10 -5.86 3.11
C GLU A 350 9.46 -7.24 2.90
N ALA A 351 9.66 -7.88 1.75
CA ALA A 351 9.19 -9.24 1.50
C ALA A 351 9.85 -10.29 2.42
N CYS A 352 10.96 -9.93 3.05
CA CYS A 352 11.65 -10.72 4.09
C CYS A 352 11.20 -10.33 5.53
N SER A 353 10.26 -9.41 5.68
CA SER A 353 9.85 -8.78 6.95
C SER A 353 10.99 -8.08 7.69
N ARG A 354 12.00 -7.57 6.99
CA ARG A 354 13.10 -6.80 7.59
C ARG A 354 12.82 -5.31 7.48
N HIS A 355 11.94 -4.82 8.34
CA HIS A 355 11.24 -3.55 8.14
C HIS A 355 12.16 -2.32 8.26
N LEU A 356 13.16 -2.39 9.13
CA LEU A 356 14.15 -1.31 9.29
C LEU A 356 15.15 -1.26 8.14
N ASP A 357 15.51 -2.41 7.56
CA ASP A 357 16.37 -2.46 6.36
C ASP A 357 15.62 -1.90 5.14
N PHE A 358 14.34 -2.24 4.99
CA PHE A 358 13.44 -1.62 4.02
C PHE A 358 13.39 -0.10 4.20
N TRP A 359 13.16 0.39 5.43
CA TRP A 359 13.03 1.82 5.70
C TRP A 359 14.32 2.57 5.36
N ARG A 360 15.48 2.04 5.75
CA ARG A 360 16.79 2.64 5.44
C ARG A 360 17.05 2.73 3.93
N ALA A 361 16.74 1.66 3.19
CA ALA A 361 16.86 1.66 1.74
C ALA A 361 15.90 2.66 1.07
N SER A 362 14.65 2.72 1.54
CA SER A 362 13.63 3.68 1.07
C SER A 362 14.04 5.13 1.32
N VAL A 363 14.54 5.45 2.52
CA VAL A 363 15.08 6.77 2.88
C VAL A 363 16.26 7.15 1.99
N SER A 364 17.17 6.21 1.72
CA SER A 364 18.31 6.44 0.82
C SER A 364 17.83 6.78 -0.60
N ALA A 365 16.82 6.08 -1.10
CA ALA A 365 16.20 6.37 -2.40
C ALA A 365 15.53 7.74 -2.42
N SER A 366 14.81 8.12 -1.36
CA SER A 366 14.18 9.44 -1.24
C SER A 366 15.21 10.57 -1.23
N MET A 367 16.32 10.41 -0.49
CA MET A 367 17.42 11.39 -0.47
C MET A 367 18.09 11.51 -1.85
N ALA A 368 18.37 10.40 -2.52
CA ALA A 368 18.93 10.40 -3.88
C ALA A 368 17.98 11.08 -4.88
N PHE A 369 16.68 10.86 -4.75
CA PHE A 369 15.66 11.53 -5.57
C PHE A 369 15.67 13.06 -5.38
N GLN A 370 15.74 13.53 -4.13
CA GLN A 370 15.78 14.97 -3.85
C GLN A 370 16.99 15.66 -4.49
N VAL A 371 18.12 14.97 -4.61
CA VAL A 371 19.29 15.47 -5.34
C VAL A 371 19.04 15.46 -6.85
N LEU A 372 18.53 14.34 -7.39
CA LEU A 372 18.23 14.19 -8.82
C LEU A 372 17.34 15.33 -9.34
N ILE A 373 16.22 15.60 -8.66
CA ILE A 373 15.24 16.61 -9.12
C ILE A 373 15.75 18.05 -9.01
N LYS A 374 16.72 18.31 -8.11
CA LYS A 374 17.36 19.63 -7.97
C LYS A 374 18.44 19.85 -9.03
N CYS A 375 19.07 18.77 -9.51
CA CYS A 375 20.21 18.86 -10.42
C CYS A 375 19.86 18.62 -11.89
N GLU A 376 18.76 17.92 -12.20
CA GLU A 376 18.36 17.57 -13.57
C GLU A 376 17.08 18.31 -13.98
N SER A 377 17.10 18.98 -15.14
CA SER A 377 15.87 19.50 -15.75
C SER A 377 15.10 18.35 -16.40
N VAL A 378 13.95 17.98 -15.84
CA VAL A 378 13.17 16.83 -16.30
C VAL A 378 12.12 17.25 -17.33
N ASP A 379 12.17 16.65 -18.53
CA ASP A 379 11.03 16.67 -19.46
C ASP A 379 9.99 15.64 -19.00
N TRP A 380 8.92 16.13 -18.38
CA TRP A 380 7.84 15.33 -17.80
C TRP A 380 7.00 14.53 -18.79
N ASN A 381 7.11 14.84 -20.09
CA ASN A 381 6.42 14.15 -21.17
C ASN A 381 7.30 13.09 -21.85
N SER A 382 8.58 13.01 -21.48
CA SER A 382 9.47 11.98 -21.98
C SER A 382 9.22 10.63 -21.28
N PRO A 383 9.54 9.49 -21.92
CA PRO A 383 9.49 8.18 -21.26
C PRO A 383 10.25 8.13 -19.93
N ARG A 384 11.42 8.80 -19.86
CA ARG A 384 12.21 8.95 -18.63
C ARG A 384 11.46 9.79 -17.59
N GLY A 385 10.85 10.90 -17.98
CA GLY A 385 10.03 11.75 -17.10
C GLY A 385 8.84 11.01 -16.49
N HIS A 386 8.16 10.17 -17.26
CA HIS A 386 7.07 9.32 -16.74
C HIS A 386 7.54 8.31 -15.69
N LEU A 387 8.75 7.75 -15.86
CA LEU A 387 9.35 6.87 -14.88
C LEU A 387 9.78 7.64 -13.62
N ILE A 388 10.37 8.83 -13.77
CA ILE A 388 10.70 9.73 -12.64
C ILE A 388 9.44 10.08 -11.83
N ARG A 389 8.32 10.41 -12.49
CA ARG A 389 7.01 10.65 -11.83
C ARG A 389 6.61 9.45 -10.97
N ARG A 390 6.63 8.24 -11.52
CA ARG A 390 6.29 7.02 -10.76
C ARG A 390 7.23 6.79 -9.59
N MET A 391 8.54 6.93 -9.79
CA MET A 391 9.53 6.77 -8.74
C MET A 391 9.33 7.75 -7.59
N TYR A 392 9.08 9.03 -7.87
CA TYR A 392 8.77 10.04 -6.85
C TYR A 392 7.59 9.62 -5.97
N TRP A 393 6.45 9.33 -6.60
CA TRP A 393 5.22 9.01 -5.89
C TRP A 393 5.32 7.69 -5.13
N THR A 394 6.09 6.72 -5.63
CA THR A 394 6.42 5.51 -4.89
C THR A 394 7.28 5.82 -3.66
N CYS A 395 8.37 6.59 -3.80
CA CYS A 395 9.19 6.99 -2.65
C CYS A 395 8.36 7.73 -1.58
N ASN A 396 7.50 8.67 -2.01
CA ASN A 396 6.66 9.45 -1.12
C ASN A 396 5.61 8.59 -0.39
N LEU A 397 4.98 7.63 -1.09
CA LEU A 397 4.10 6.64 -0.48
C LEU A 397 4.85 5.85 0.60
N LEU A 398 5.97 5.21 0.23
CA LEU A 398 6.72 4.33 1.12
C LEU A 398 7.16 5.05 2.40
N GLU A 399 7.72 6.25 2.28
CA GLU A 399 8.16 7.05 3.43
C GLU A 399 6.98 7.51 4.30
N SER A 400 5.91 8.01 3.67
CA SER A 400 4.78 8.58 4.42
C SER A 400 4.05 7.54 5.27
N TRP A 401 3.88 6.31 4.76
CA TRP A 401 3.23 5.24 5.54
C TRP A 401 4.04 4.86 6.77
N TYR A 402 5.36 4.71 6.63
CA TYR A 402 6.23 4.38 7.77
C TYR A 402 6.24 5.50 8.82
N HIS A 403 6.18 6.76 8.39
CA HIS A 403 6.04 7.85 9.34
C HIS A 403 4.70 7.81 10.08
N ILE A 404 3.59 7.67 9.36
CA ILE A 404 2.24 7.70 9.95
C ILE A 404 2.01 6.51 10.89
N ASP A 405 2.46 5.32 10.51
CA ASP A 405 2.21 4.10 11.26
C ASP A 405 3.24 3.89 12.40
N LEU A 406 4.49 4.35 12.24
CA LEU A 406 5.60 3.97 13.14
C LEU A 406 6.34 5.15 13.76
N ASP A 407 6.01 6.36 13.33
CA ASP A 407 6.65 7.58 13.79
C ASP A 407 8.16 7.65 13.48
N LEU A 408 8.55 7.06 12.34
CA LEU A 408 9.91 7.18 11.82
C LEU A 408 10.13 8.55 11.15
N PRO A 409 11.37 9.07 11.16
CA PRO A 409 11.66 10.39 10.61
C PRO A 409 11.52 10.41 9.08
N LYS A 410 11.06 11.54 8.55
CA LYS A 410 10.94 11.82 7.11
C LYS A 410 12.19 12.50 6.57
N THR A 411 12.46 12.31 5.28
CA THR A 411 13.52 13.02 4.55
C THR A 411 13.09 14.40 4.03
N GLY A 412 11.79 14.68 4.00
CA GLY A 412 11.23 15.89 3.38
C GLY A 412 10.89 15.73 1.89
N ILE A 413 10.87 14.50 1.35
CA ILE A 413 10.48 14.27 -0.06
C ILE A 413 9.07 14.77 -0.39
N ALA A 414 8.18 14.80 0.62
CA ALA A 414 6.82 15.30 0.49
C ALA A 414 6.77 16.78 0.07
N ASP A 415 7.78 17.58 0.40
CA ASP A 415 7.83 19.01 0.07
C ASP A 415 7.95 19.26 -1.45
N HIS A 416 8.34 18.23 -2.20
CA HIS A 416 8.44 18.28 -3.66
C HIS A 416 7.13 17.90 -4.37
N ALA A 417 6.04 17.62 -3.66
CA ALA A 417 4.80 17.08 -4.22
C ALA A 417 4.14 17.98 -5.27
N ASP A 418 4.29 19.30 -5.12
CA ASP A 418 3.74 20.29 -6.06
C ASP A 418 4.58 20.43 -7.33
N SER A 419 5.87 20.10 -7.25
CA SER A 419 6.81 20.18 -8.37
C SER A 419 6.79 18.95 -9.29
N VAL A 420 6.28 17.81 -8.79
CA VAL A 420 6.28 16.55 -9.53
C VAL A 420 4.86 16.18 -9.97
N PRO A 421 4.59 16.13 -11.30
CA PRO A 421 3.26 15.79 -11.78
C PRO A 421 2.81 14.38 -11.37
N LEU A 422 1.49 14.18 -11.18
CA LEU A 422 0.91 12.86 -10.93
C LEU A 422 1.15 11.91 -12.11
N PRO A 423 1.32 10.59 -11.95
CA PRO A 423 1.57 9.67 -13.06
C PRO A 423 0.29 9.42 -13.89
N GLY A 424 0.13 9.96 -15.11
CA GLY A 424 -1.23 9.96 -15.71
C GLY A 424 -1.46 10.16 -17.21
N GLU A 425 -0.48 10.08 -18.11
CA GLU A 425 -0.72 10.55 -19.51
C GLU A 425 -0.65 9.52 -20.64
N GLN A 426 -0.05 8.34 -20.45
CA GLN A 426 -0.04 7.32 -21.51
C GLN A 426 0.03 5.92 -20.93
N VAL A 427 -1.04 5.13 -21.09
CA VAL A 427 -0.86 3.70 -21.35
C VAL A 427 -1.94 3.14 -22.28
N GLN A 428 -1.50 2.18 -23.09
CA GLN A 428 -2.31 1.26 -23.89
C GLN A 428 -3.23 0.42 -22.99
N SER A 429 -4.30 -0.15 -23.56
CA SER A 429 -5.44 -0.74 -22.83
C SER A 429 -5.17 -1.88 -21.82
N LYS A 430 -3.91 -2.34 -21.65
CA LYS A 430 -3.55 -3.45 -20.74
C LYS A 430 -3.10 -2.99 -19.34
N ASP A 431 -2.49 -1.81 -19.18
CA ASP A 431 -1.98 -1.36 -17.86
C ASP A 431 -2.90 -0.35 -17.16
N GLU A 432 -4.13 -0.16 -17.66
CA GLU A 432 -5.10 0.77 -17.07
C GLU A 432 -5.40 0.42 -15.60
N GLY A 433 -5.48 -0.87 -15.26
CA GLY A 433 -5.82 -1.34 -13.91
C GLY A 433 -4.80 -0.94 -12.83
N PRO A 434 -3.54 -1.42 -12.92
CA PRO A 434 -2.47 -1.07 -11.98
C PRO A 434 -2.25 0.43 -11.83
N GLN A 435 -2.33 1.19 -12.93
CA GLN A 435 -2.15 2.64 -12.88
C GLN A 435 -3.28 3.34 -12.10
N MET A 436 -4.53 2.94 -12.33
CA MET A 436 -5.66 3.47 -11.57
C MET A 436 -5.53 3.18 -10.07
N GLN A 437 -5.09 1.97 -9.71
CA GLN A 437 -4.81 1.60 -8.31
C GLN A 437 -3.74 2.51 -7.69
N PHE A 438 -2.64 2.72 -8.41
CA PHE A 438 -1.54 3.56 -7.92
C PHE A 438 -1.99 5.00 -7.66
N LEU A 439 -2.75 5.58 -8.59
CA LEU A 439 -3.35 6.91 -8.41
C LEU A 439 -4.34 6.96 -7.25
N ALA A 440 -5.18 5.94 -7.11
CA ALA A 440 -6.11 5.83 -5.98
C ALA A 440 -5.34 5.80 -4.64
N MET A 441 -4.25 5.03 -4.56
CA MET A 441 -3.39 4.97 -3.37
C MET A 441 -2.71 6.32 -3.05
N ILE A 442 -2.18 7.03 -4.04
CA ILE A 442 -1.59 8.38 -3.85
C ILE A 442 -2.65 9.34 -3.31
N SER A 443 -3.84 9.32 -3.90
CA SER A 443 -4.94 10.20 -3.50
C SER A 443 -5.44 9.93 -2.08
N LEU A 444 -5.51 8.65 -1.70
CA LEU A 444 -5.88 8.24 -0.35
C LEU A 444 -4.80 8.64 0.67
N LEU A 445 -3.52 8.49 0.33
CA LEU A 445 -2.42 8.94 1.19
C LEU A 445 -2.55 10.43 1.52
N ARG A 446 -2.82 11.29 0.54
CA ARG A 446 -3.00 12.74 0.78
C ARG A 446 -4.11 13.01 1.81
N LEU A 447 -5.23 12.29 1.71
CA LEU A 447 -6.33 12.40 2.66
C LEU A 447 -5.92 11.94 4.07
N ILE A 448 -5.16 10.84 4.16
CA ILE A 448 -4.69 10.29 5.43
C ILE A 448 -3.67 11.20 6.09
N THR A 449 -2.67 11.71 5.36
CA THR A 449 -1.70 12.67 5.88
C THR A 449 -2.41 13.90 6.43
N ARG A 450 -3.37 14.46 5.69
CA ARG A 450 -4.13 15.61 6.16
C ARG A 450 -5.02 15.29 7.36
N THR A 451 -5.59 14.08 7.41
CA THR A 451 -6.32 13.60 8.60
C THR A 451 -5.37 13.54 9.79
N HIS A 452 -4.21 12.94 9.61
CA HIS A 452 -3.19 12.81 10.65
C HIS A 452 -2.77 14.18 11.21
N ASP A 453 -2.50 15.16 10.35
CA ASP A 453 -2.12 16.51 10.76
C ASP A 453 -3.28 17.24 11.47
N THR A 454 -4.53 17.02 11.05
CA THR A 454 -5.72 17.62 11.69
C THR A 454 -5.98 17.01 13.08
N LEU A 455 -5.77 15.71 13.24
CA LEU A 455 -5.97 15.01 14.52
C LEU A 455 -4.88 15.33 15.55
N PHE A 456 -3.74 15.87 15.11
CA PHE A 456 -2.57 16.18 15.93
C PHE A 456 -2.77 17.42 16.83
N GLU A 457 -3.68 18.34 16.51
CA GLU A 457 -3.67 19.69 17.11
C GLU A 457 -4.28 19.84 18.51
N ASP A 458 -5.04 18.87 19.09
CA ASP A 458 -5.60 19.11 20.44
C ASP A 458 -5.95 17.87 21.30
N TYR A 459 -5.70 17.94 22.62
CA TYR A 459 -6.00 16.88 23.61
C TYR A 459 -7.50 16.61 23.79
N CYS A 460 -8.37 17.53 23.39
CA CYS A 460 -9.83 17.32 23.42
C CYS A 460 -10.32 16.48 22.22
N GLY A 461 -9.40 16.11 21.32
CA GLY A 461 -9.74 15.66 19.97
C GLY A 461 -10.22 16.83 19.11
N PRO A 462 -10.20 16.67 17.77
CA PRO A 462 -10.79 17.67 16.89
C PRO A 462 -12.30 17.80 17.16
N PRO A 463 -12.90 18.98 16.92
CA PRO A 463 -14.34 19.16 17.02
C PRO A 463 -15.12 18.15 16.16
N ILE A 464 -16.31 17.73 16.62
CA ILE A 464 -17.14 16.73 15.92
C ILE A 464 -17.43 17.12 14.46
N HIS A 465 -17.60 18.41 14.17
CA HIS A 465 -17.84 18.86 12.79
C HIS A 465 -16.62 18.63 11.87
N VAL A 466 -15.40 18.68 12.41
CA VAL A 466 -14.18 18.35 11.68
C VAL A 466 -14.14 16.85 11.39
N ILE A 467 -14.43 16.01 12.38
CA ILE A 467 -14.55 14.55 12.20
C ILE A 467 -15.58 14.22 11.12
N ARG A 468 -16.77 14.81 11.20
CA ARG A 468 -17.86 14.60 10.22
C ARG A 468 -17.41 14.95 8.81
N GLU A 469 -16.68 16.05 8.66
CA GLU A 469 -16.16 16.49 7.36
C GLU A 469 -15.04 15.58 6.83
N LEU A 470 -14.14 15.10 7.69
CA LEU A 470 -13.11 14.12 7.32
C LEU A 470 -13.74 12.80 6.83
N LEU A 471 -14.75 12.29 7.54
CA LEU A 471 -15.52 11.10 7.12
C LEU A 471 -16.24 11.34 5.79
N ARG A 472 -16.92 12.48 5.64
CA ARG A 472 -17.63 12.83 4.41
C ARG A 472 -16.68 12.84 3.20
N GLN A 473 -15.46 13.34 3.37
CA GLN A 473 -14.47 13.35 2.29
C GLN A 473 -13.93 11.97 1.98
N LEU A 474 -13.69 11.13 3.00
CA LEU A 474 -13.29 9.75 2.81
C LEU A 474 -14.35 8.95 2.02
N ASP A 475 -15.63 9.11 2.37
CA ASP A 475 -16.74 8.49 1.64
C ASP A 475 -16.90 9.06 0.23
N HIS A 476 -16.74 10.37 0.09
CA HIS A 476 -16.80 11.01 -1.22
C HIS A 476 -15.65 10.58 -2.13
N TRP A 477 -14.44 10.42 -1.59
CA TRP A 477 -13.30 9.85 -2.29
C TRP A 477 -13.62 8.45 -2.83
N ARG A 478 -14.17 7.56 -1.98
CA ARG A 478 -14.60 6.21 -2.39
C ARG A 478 -15.66 6.26 -3.49
N ALA A 479 -16.60 7.20 -3.41
CA ALA A 479 -17.65 7.38 -4.40
C ALA A 479 -17.15 7.90 -5.76
N LEU A 480 -15.99 8.56 -5.80
CA LEU A 480 -15.38 9.11 -7.02
C LEU A 480 -14.40 8.13 -7.70
N LEU A 481 -14.10 6.99 -7.09
CA LEU A 481 -13.25 5.98 -7.71
C LEU A 481 -13.83 5.47 -9.03
N PRO A 482 -13.00 5.05 -9.99
CA PRO A 482 -13.47 4.42 -11.21
C PRO A 482 -14.27 3.16 -10.89
N ALA A 483 -15.24 2.82 -11.74
CA ALA A 483 -16.09 1.63 -11.55
C ALA A 483 -15.29 0.34 -11.32
N ALA A 484 -14.09 0.22 -11.90
CA ALA A 484 -13.21 -0.94 -11.71
C ALA A 484 -12.61 -1.06 -10.30
N LEU A 485 -12.61 0.02 -9.52
CA LEU A 485 -12.04 0.09 -8.16
C LEU A 485 -13.10 0.36 -7.09
N GLN A 486 -14.31 0.74 -7.48
CA GLN A 486 -15.37 1.17 -6.57
C GLN A 486 -16.00 0.00 -5.82
N TRP A 487 -16.39 0.21 -4.57
CA TRP A 487 -17.14 -0.75 -3.76
C TRP A 487 -18.08 -0.04 -2.79
N ASP A 488 -19.03 -0.80 -2.24
CA ASP A 488 -19.88 -0.42 -1.12
C ASP A 488 -19.66 -1.37 0.07
N ASP A 489 -20.14 -1.00 1.27
CA ASP A 489 -19.92 -1.80 2.48
C ASP A 489 -20.64 -3.16 2.46
N ASN A 490 -21.74 -3.30 1.71
CA ASN A 490 -22.47 -4.56 1.59
C ASN A 490 -21.76 -5.55 0.64
N LYS A 491 -21.03 -5.02 -0.35
CA LYS A 491 -20.30 -5.74 -1.38
C LYS A 491 -18.79 -5.60 -1.22
N ARG A 492 -18.32 -5.34 0.01
CA ARG A 492 -16.91 -5.07 0.32
C ARG A 492 -15.96 -6.22 -0.02
N PHE A 493 -16.48 -7.43 -0.24
CA PHE A 493 -15.71 -8.61 -0.63
C PHE A 493 -15.93 -9.05 -2.08
N GLU A 494 -16.79 -8.35 -2.84
CA GLU A 494 -17.12 -8.72 -4.21
C GLU A 494 -16.24 -7.98 -5.23
N TYR A 495 -16.18 -8.55 -6.43
CA TYR A 495 -15.63 -7.87 -7.61
C TYR A 495 -16.56 -6.72 -8.03
N PRO A 496 -16.01 -5.57 -8.43
CA PRO A 496 -16.83 -4.45 -8.92
C PRO A 496 -17.62 -4.77 -10.21
N ASP A 497 -17.11 -5.69 -11.05
CA ASP A 497 -17.78 -6.16 -12.28
C ASP A 497 -17.80 -7.71 -12.35
N PRO A 498 -18.84 -8.38 -11.80
CA PRO A 498 -18.89 -9.84 -11.67
C PRO A 498 -18.77 -10.64 -13.00
N PRO A 499 -19.37 -10.22 -14.13
CA PRO A 499 -19.20 -10.88 -15.43
C PRO A 499 -17.76 -10.89 -15.94
N ALA A 500 -16.96 -9.87 -15.63
CA ALA A 500 -15.55 -9.81 -15.99
C ALA A 500 -14.70 -10.76 -15.13
N ALA A 501 -15.07 -10.91 -13.85
CA ALA A 501 -14.43 -11.85 -12.93
C ALA A 501 -14.66 -13.32 -13.34
N THR A 502 -15.88 -13.68 -13.73
CA THR A 502 -16.20 -15.05 -14.21
C THR A 502 -15.47 -15.38 -15.52
N ALA A 503 -15.24 -14.39 -16.40
CA ALA A 503 -14.46 -14.57 -17.63
C ALA A 503 -12.94 -14.76 -17.37
N ALA A 504 -12.44 -14.32 -16.21
CA ALA A 504 -11.06 -14.51 -15.76
C ALA A 504 -10.85 -15.83 -14.98
N GLY A 505 -11.89 -16.68 -14.88
CA GLY A 505 -11.80 -17.99 -14.24
C GLY A 505 -12.02 -18.00 -12.72
N SER A 506 -12.39 -16.86 -12.11
CA SER A 506 -12.75 -16.83 -10.69
C SER A 506 -14.23 -17.21 -10.50
N SER A 507 -14.49 -18.18 -9.62
CA SER A 507 -15.84 -18.69 -9.32
C SER A 507 -16.41 -18.19 -7.99
N GLY A 508 -15.66 -17.37 -7.23
CA GLY A 508 -16.00 -16.90 -5.89
C GLY A 508 -15.86 -15.37 -5.70
N PRO A 509 -16.07 -14.86 -4.47
CA PRO A 509 -15.87 -13.45 -4.15
C PRO A 509 -14.39 -13.05 -4.34
N LEU A 510 -14.13 -11.74 -4.42
CA LEU A 510 -12.77 -11.20 -4.52
C LEU A 510 -11.97 -11.48 -3.24
N PHE A 511 -12.64 -11.44 -2.08
CA PHE A 511 -12.04 -11.81 -0.79
C PHE A 511 -12.86 -12.89 -0.10
N SER A 512 -12.19 -13.90 0.46
CA SER A 512 -12.85 -14.99 1.17
C SER A 512 -12.16 -15.30 2.50
N PHE A 513 -12.95 -15.89 3.40
CA PHE A 513 -12.46 -16.43 4.67
C PHE A 513 -11.68 -17.73 4.46
N ASN A 514 -12.25 -18.63 3.68
CA ASN A 514 -11.68 -19.94 3.43
C ASN A 514 -10.47 -19.83 2.52
N SER A 515 -9.47 -20.68 2.78
CA SER A 515 -8.37 -20.90 1.85
C SER A 515 -8.93 -21.44 0.54
N VAL A 516 -8.52 -20.83 -0.56
CA VAL A 516 -8.80 -21.29 -1.91
C VAL A 516 -7.44 -21.70 -2.50
N PRO A 517 -7.27 -22.96 -2.96
CA PRO A 517 -6.02 -23.40 -3.55
C PRO A 517 -5.59 -22.46 -4.67
N ALA A 518 -4.33 -22.06 -4.67
CA ALA A 518 -3.85 -21.16 -5.70
C ALA A 518 -4.00 -21.81 -7.09
N THR A 519 -4.51 -21.06 -8.06
CA THR A 519 -4.57 -21.47 -9.47
C THR A 519 -3.50 -20.77 -10.30
N ALA A 520 -3.05 -21.40 -11.39
CA ALA A 520 -1.96 -20.88 -12.23
C ALA A 520 -2.22 -19.45 -12.78
N TYR A 521 -3.48 -19.02 -12.86
CA TYR A 521 -3.88 -17.69 -13.33
C TYR A 521 -3.72 -16.59 -12.26
N GLU A 522 -3.55 -16.94 -10.99
CA GLU A 522 -3.65 -15.98 -9.88
C GLU A 522 -2.38 -15.18 -9.61
N LEU A 523 -1.22 -15.60 -10.13
CA LEU A 523 -0.04 -14.74 -10.14
C LEU A 523 -0.26 -13.54 -11.10
N GLY A 524 -1.13 -13.71 -12.10
CA GLY A 524 -1.59 -12.66 -13.00
C GLY A 524 -2.71 -11.77 -12.44
N ASP A 525 -3.28 -12.10 -11.27
CA ASP A 525 -4.34 -11.34 -10.59
C ASP A 525 -3.82 -10.60 -9.34
N SER A 526 -2.65 -9.97 -9.45
CA SER A 526 -2.11 -9.08 -8.40
C SER A 526 -2.99 -7.85 -8.14
N LEU A 527 -3.98 -7.59 -9.00
CA LEU A 527 -5.00 -6.60 -8.75
C LEU A 527 -5.81 -6.91 -7.49
N ALA A 528 -5.96 -8.19 -7.11
CA ALA A 528 -6.58 -8.58 -5.84
C ALA A 528 -5.76 -8.09 -4.62
N MET A 529 -4.42 -8.20 -4.67
CA MET A 529 -3.53 -7.72 -3.61
C MET A 529 -3.59 -6.19 -3.51
N ALA A 530 -3.51 -5.47 -4.63
CA ALA A 530 -3.64 -4.02 -4.67
C ALA A 530 -5.02 -3.56 -4.18
N SER A 531 -6.09 -4.26 -4.57
CA SER A 531 -7.45 -3.98 -4.10
C SER A 531 -7.62 -4.22 -2.61
N ALA A 532 -7.02 -5.29 -2.08
CA ALA A 532 -7.05 -5.59 -0.65
C ALA A 532 -6.41 -4.45 0.14
N GLN A 533 -5.24 -4.01 -0.32
CA GLN A 533 -4.53 -2.89 0.28
C GLN A 533 -5.35 -1.60 0.24
N LEU A 534 -5.90 -1.23 -0.92
CA LEU A 534 -6.68 0.00 -1.08
C LEU A 534 -7.91 0.01 -0.15
N ARG A 535 -8.70 -1.09 -0.15
CA ARG A 535 -9.89 -1.21 0.68
C ARG A 535 -9.53 -1.24 2.17
N SER A 536 -8.49 -1.98 2.56
CA SER A 536 -8.01 -2.00 3.94
C SER A 536 -7.50 -0.63 4.41
N ARG A 537 -6.78 0.12 3.58
CA ARG A 537 -6.33 1.48 3.93
C ARG A 537 -7.51 2.45 4.08
N TYR A 538 -8.59 2.30 3.30
CA TYR A 538 -9.83 3.06 3.51
C TYR A 538 -10.43 2.77 4.89
N TYR A 539 -10.61 1.49 5.25
CA TYR A 539 -11.19 1.12 6.56
C TYR A 539 -10.28 1.53 7.73
N TYR A 540 -8.96 1.39 7.57
CA TYR A 540 -7.98 1.92 8.51
C TYR A 540 -8.13 3.44 8.69
N THR A 541 -8.31 4.20 7.61
CA THR A 541 -8.49 5.66 7.69
C THR A 541 -9.76 6.02 8.46
N ARG A 542 -10.86 5.32 8.17
CA ARG A 542 -12.13 5.49 8.89
C ARG A 542 -11.97 5.16 10.37
N PHE A 543 -11.29 4.05 10.68
CA PHE A 543 -10.92 3.67 12.04
C PHE A 543 -10.09 4.76 12.72
N MET A 544 -9.02 5.26 12.09
CA MET A 544 -8.16 6.32 12.63
C MET A 544 -8.94 7.61 12.97
N ILE A 545 -9.84 8.04 12.07
CA ILE A 545 -10.71 9.21 12.29
C ILE A 545 -11.62 9.02 13.50
N LEU A 546 -12.19 7.82 13.66
CA LEU A 546 -13.20 7.52 14.69
C LEU A 546 -12.61 7.00 16.01
N ARG A 547 -11.34 6.59 16.03
CA ARG A 547 -10.66 6.02 17.19
C ARG A 547 -10.73 6.88 18.46
N PRO A 548 -10.66 8.23 18.39
CA PRO A 548 -10.82 9.08 19.58
C PRO A 548 -12.13 8.86 20.34
N PHE A 549 -13.22 8.47 19.67
CA PHE A 549 -14.50 8.18 20.33
C PHE A 549 -14.46 6.88 21.13
N VAL A 550 -13.74 5.86 20.64
CA VAL A 550 -13.49 4.63 21.43
C VAL A 550 -12.65 4.95 22.67
N PHE A 551 -11.63 5.80 22.53
CA PHE A 551 -10.86 6.28 23.68
C PHE A 551 -11.77 6.99 24.70
N LYS A 552 -12.62 7.92 24.26
CA LYS A 552 -13.56 8.62 25.13
C LYS A 552 -14.54 7.66 25.81
N ALA A 553 -15.10 6.70 25.08
CA ALA A 553 -16.04 5.72 25.62
C ALA A 553 -15.41 4.80 26.66
N LEU A 554 -14.12 4.49 26.49
CA LEU A 554 -13.38 3.63 27.40
C LEU A 554 -12.98 4.37 28.70
N HIS A 555 -12.61 5.65 28.62
CA HIS A 555 -12.02 6.40 29.74
C HIS A 555 -13.00 7.35 30.43
N TYR A 556 -13.98 7.88 29.71
CA TYR A 556 -14.92 8.90 30.19
C TYR A 556 -16.37 8.55 29.82
N PRO A 557 -16.88 7.37 30.24
CA PRO A 557 -18.21 6.88 29.84
C PRO A 557 -19.34 7.82 30.27
N GLU A 558 -19.18 8.53 31.39
CA GLU A 558 -20.16 9.51 31.92
C GLU A 558 -20.29 10.76 31.04
N GLN A 559 -19.33 11.01 30.15
CA GLN A 559 -19.27 12.21 29.28
C GLN A 559 -19.68 11.92 27.83
N LEU A 560 -20.25 10.75 27.56
CA LEU A 560 -20.65 10.35 26.22
C LEU A 560 -21.96 11.03 25.82
N SER A 561 -21.91 11.80 24.73
CA SER A 561 -23.09 12.27 24.02
C SER A 561 -23.68 11.15 23.14
N PRO A 562 -24.94 11.28 22.68
CA PRO A 562 -25.52 10.35 21.72
C PRO A 562 -24.72 10.24 20.41
N GLU A 563 -24.10 11.34 19.95
CA GLU A 563 -23.23 11.33 18.78
C GLU A 563 -21.93 10.56 19.04
N ASP A 564 -21.33 10.70 20.23
CA ASP A 564 -20.13 9.93 20.60
C ASP A 564 -20.39 8.41 20.59
N ILE A 565 -21.56 8.00 21.06
CA ILE A 565 -21.99 6.59 21.05
C ILE A 565 -22.08 6.07 19.61
N ASP A 566 -22.66 6.86 18.70
CA ASP A 566 -22.80 6.47 17.30
C ASP A 566 -21.44 6.34 16.62
N TYR A 567 -20.56 7.33 16.77
CA TYR A 567 -19.21 7.29 16.21
C TYR A 567 -18.35 6.18 16.82
N THR A 568 -18.53 5.86 18.11
CA THR A 568 -17.89 4.70 18.74
C THR A 568 -18.34 3.40 18.06
N GLY A 569 -19.64 3.23 17.83
CA GLY A 569 -20.19 2.08 17.12
C GLY A 569 -19.63 1.94 15.69
N GLN A 570 -19.60 3.04 14.94
CA GLN A 570 -19.01 3.07 13.59
C GLN A 570 -17.50 2.78 13.59
N CYS A 571 -16.78 3.22 14.63
CA CYS A 571 -15.36 2.91 14.79
C CYS A 571 -15.16 1.40 14.94
N LEU A 572 -15.95 0.75 15.81
CA LEU A 572 -15.86 -0.68 16.05
C LEU A 572 -16.22 -1.48 14.80
N GLN A 573 -17.21 -1.04 14.01
CA GLN A 573 -17.51 -1.65 12.71
C GLN A 573 -16.33 -1.55 11.74
N SER A 574 -15.60 -0.42 11.77
CA SER A 574 -14.44 -0.19 10.91
C SER A 574 -13.25 -1.09 11.27
N CYS A 575 -13.25 -1.75 12.44
CA CYS A 575 -12.23 -2.73 12.83
C CYS A 575 -12.43 -4.11 12.18
N LEU A 576 -13.62 -4.39 11.63
CA LEU A 576 -13.99 -5.75 11.23
C LEU A 576 -13.58 -6.07 9.80
N LEU A 577 -13.07 -7.29 9.60
CA LEU A 577 -12.92 -7.96 8.31
C LEU A 577 -12.15 -7.15 7.25
N TRP A 578 -10.92 -6.78 7.58
CA TRP A 578 -10.06 -6.07 6.64
C TRP A 578 -9.58 -7.02 5.52
N PRO A 579 -9.80 -6.68 4.23
CA PRO A 579 -9.42 -7.53 3.10
C PRO A 579 -7.96 -8.02 3.09
N ILE A 580 -7.03 -7.21 3.61
CA ILE A 580 -5.61 -7.59 3.70
C ILE A 580 -5.32 -8.77 4.65
N ALA A 581 -6.24 -9.11 5.56
CA ALA A 581 -6.17 -10.29 6.41
C ALA A 581 -6.94 -11.50 5.84
N MET A 582 -7.66 -11.33 4.73
CA MET A 582 -8.48 -12.36 4.08
C MET A 582 -7.74 -12.96 2.88
N ASN A 583 -8.26 -14.05 2.32
CA ASN A 583 -7.70 -14.59 1.08
C ASN A 583 -8.03 -13.69 -0.12
N PRO A 584 -7.12 -13.51 -1.09
CA PRO A 584 -5.81 -14.18 -1.22
C PRO A 584 -4.62 -13.63 -0.38
N PRO A 585 -4.59 -12.39 0.15
CA PRO A 585 -3.47 -11.91 0.97
C PRO A 585 -3.06 -12.83 2.12
N ARG A 586 -4.05 -13.39 2.82
CA ARG A 586 -3.85 -14.30 3.96
C ARG A 586 -2.85 -15.41 3.67
N ASP A 587 -2.96 -16.06 2.52
CA ASP A 587 -2.13 -17.21 2.14
C ASP A 587 -0.85 -16.79 1.36
N ARG A 588 -0.67 -15.48 1.11
CA ARG A 588 0.40 -14.90 0.27
C ARG A 588 1.10 -13.74 0.96
N LYS A 589 1.48 -13.92 2.22
CA LYS A 589 1.96 -12.81 3.07
C LYS A 589 3.20 -12.11 2.52
N ARG A 590 4.08 -12.79 1.78
CA ARG A 590 5.26 -12.19 1.13
C ARG A 590 4.94 -11.18 0.03
N LEU A 591 3.71 -11.20 -0.50
CA LEU A 591 3.21 -10.25 -1.50
C LEU A 591 2.42 -9.09 -0.87
N ILE A 592 2.25 -9.07 0.46
CA ILE A 592 1.55 -7.99 1.13
C ILE A 592 2.48 -6.79 1.25
N PRO A 593 2.09 -5.61 0.74
CA PRO A 593 2.85 -4.39 0.96
C PRO A 593 2.58 -3.86 2.38
N TYR A 594 3.60 -3.26 2.99
CA TYR A 594 3.58 -2.63 4.31
C TYR A 594 3.26 -3.61 5.46
N LEU A 595 3.77 -4.84 5.41
CA LEU A 595 3.51 -5.92 6.38
C LEU A 595 3.54 -5.44 7.85
N PHE A 596 4.57 -4.67 8.21
CA PHE A 596 4.75 -4.18 9.57
C PHE A 596 3.62 -3.30 10.08
N ALA A 597 3.13 -2.39 9.24
CA ALA A 597 2.05 -1.50 9.59
C ALA A 597 0.79 -2.30 9.93
N TRP A 598 0.51 -3.37 9.17
CA TRP A 598 -0.65 -4.23 9.42
C TRP A 598 -0.53 -4.98 10.74
N THR A 599 0.66 -5.52 11.08
CA THR A 599 0.90 -6.16 12.37
C THR A 599 0.55 -5.23 13.54
N GLN A 600 0.98 -3.97 13.50
CA GLN A 600 0.67 -3.03 14.58
C GLN A 600 -0.81 -2.61 14.61
N ASN A 601 -1.42 -2.42 13.44
CA ASN A 601 -2.84 -2.13 13.33
C ASN A 601 -3.71 -3.24 13.90
N PHE A 602 -3.39 -4.49 13.56
CA PHE A 602 -4.11 -5.67 14.02
C PHE A 602 -3.95 -5.90 15.53
N LEU A 603 -2.77 -5.59 16.10
CA LEU A 603 -2.60 -5.60 17.54
C LEU A 603 -3.55 -4.60 18.21
N GLY A 604 -3.59 -3.36 17.71
CA GLY A 604 -4.49 -2.32 18.23
C GLY A 604 -5.97 -2.72 18.12
N VAL A 605 -6.38 -3.30 16.99
CA VAL A 605 -7.74 -3.81 16.77
C VAL A 605 -8.08 -4.92 17.75
N LEU A 606 -7.21 -5.93 17.91
CA LEU A 606 -7.43 -7.04 18.85
C LEU A 606 -7.51 -6.54 20.29
N LEU A 607 -6.70 -5.57 20.71
CA LEU A 607 -6.82 -5.02 22.06
C LEU A 607 -8.14 -4.28 22.26
N ILE A 608 -8.60 -3.51 21.27
CA ILE A 608 -9.90 -2.83 21.33
C ILE A 608 -11.06 -3.83 21.36
N LEU A 609 -11.04 -4.87 20.52
CA LEU A 609 -12.06 -5.92 20.52
C LEU A 609 -12.07 -6.67 21.86
N ARG A 610 -10.91 -6.90 22.48
CA ARG A 610 -10.87 -7.48 23.83
C ARG A 610 -11.51 -6.55 24.86
N MET A 611 -11.25 -5.24 24.76
CA MET A 611 -11.92 -4.26 25.62
C MET A 611 -13.43 -4.19 25.41
N VAL A 612 -13.97 -4.56 24.24
CA VAL A 612 -15.42 -4.70 24.04
C VAL A 612 -15.99 -5.83 24.91
N GLU A 613 -15.26 -6.92 25.07
CA GLU A 613 -15.66 -8.05 25.93
C GLU A 613 -15.53 -7.71 27.41
N GLU A 614 -14.60 -6.84 27.81
CA GLU A 614 -14.31 -6.54 29.21
C GLU A 614 -15.05 -5.28 29.73
N ASN A 615 -15.15 -4.22 28.92
CA ASN A 615 -15.74 -2.94 29.33
C ASN A 615 -17.26 -2.90 29.07
N VAL A 616 -18.04 -2.64 30.11
CA VAL A 616 -19.51 -2.63 30.06
C VAL A 616 -20.07 -1.60 29.06
N THR A 617 -19.46 -0.41 28.97
CA THR A 617 -19.92 0.64 28.05
C THR A 617 -19.68 0.25 26.60
N LEU A 618 -18.45 -0.19 26.26
CA LEU A 618 -18.14 -0.66 24.91
C LEU A 618 -18.98 -1.88 24.52
N ARG A 619 -19.23 -2.80 25.45
CA ARG A 619 -20.11 -3.96 25.23
C ARG A 619 -21.54 -3.57 24.87
N LYS A 620 -22.11 -2.58 25.57
CA LYS A 620 -23.46 -2.08 25.27
C LYS A 620 -23.52 -1.43 23.89
N ILE A 621 -22.49 -0.67 23.51
CA ILE A 621 -22.41 -0.04 22.19
C ILE A 621 -22.26 -1.12 21.12
N SER A 622 -21.36 -2.09 21.30
CA SER A 622 -21.08 -3.12 20.30
C SER A 622 -22.30 -3.98 19.97
N GLN A 623 -23.15 -4.30 20.96
CA GLN A 623 -24.40 -5.06 20.75
C GLN A 623 -25.37 -4.40 19.77
N LYS A 624 -25.31 -3.08 19.60
CA LYS A 624 -26.15 -2.34 18.65
C LYS A 624 -25.57 -2.28 17.23
N TYR A 625 -24.24 -2.29 17.10
CA TYR A 625 -23.56 -1.97 15.84
C TYR A 625 -22.84 -3.17 15.21
N LEU A 626 -22.35 -4.12 16.00
CA LEU A 626 -21.52 -5.22 15.50
C LEU A 626 -22.35 -6.47 15.26
N ASN A 627 -22.04 -7.17 14.18
CA ASN A 627 -22.41 -8.56 14.02
C ASN A 627 -21.40 -9.42 14.80
N GLY A 628 -21.89 -10.23 15.75
CA GLY A 628 -21.05 -11.10 16.58
C GLY A 628 -20.23 -12.10 15.78
N ASP A 629 -20.78 -12.63 14.68
CA ASP A 629 -20.09 -13.60 13.83
C ASP A 629 -18.94 -12.93 13.06
N GLU A 630 -19.17 -11.73 12.52
CA GLU A 630 -18.10 -10.97 11.83
C GLU A 630 -16.99 -10.55 12.80
N ALA A 631 -17.35 -10.22 14.05
CA ALA A 631 -16.38 -9.90 15.09
C ALA A 631 -15.52 -11.11 15.44
N ALA A 632 -16.14 -12.28 15.65
CA ALA A 632 -15.41 -13.52 15.92
C ALA A 632 -14.50 -13.92 14.75
N GLN A 633 -15.01 -13.87 13.52
CA GLN A 633 -14.21 -14.12 12.32
C GLN A 633 -13.03 -13.16 12.18
N THR A 634 -13.23 -11.88 12.50
CA THR A 634 -12.14 -10.89 12.53
C THR A 634 -11.06 -11.33 13.52
N VAL A 635 -11.44 -11.70 14.76
CA VAL A 635 -10.49 -12.17 15.76
C VAL A 635 -9.70 -13.38 15.25
N HIS A 636 -10.35 -14.37 14.65
CA HIS A 636 -9.66 -15.54 14.09
C HIS A 636 -8.68 -15.19 12.98
N LEU A 637 -9.08 -14.35 12.00
CA LEU A 637 -8.20 -13.92 10.92
C LEU A 637 -6.97 -13.16 11.44
N LEU A 638 -7.17 -12.29 12.44
CA LEU A 638 -6.06 -11.52 13.01
C LEU A 638 -5.16 -12.39 13.89
N LEU A 639 -5.69 -13.35 14.65
CA LEU A 639 -4.86 -14.30 15.39
C LEU A 639 -4.04 -15.19 14.44
N ASP A 640 -4.64 -15.64 13.33
CA ASP A 640 -3.93 -16.38 12.28
C ASP A 640 -2.79 -15.56 11.67
N TRP A 641 -2.99 -14.25 11.46
CA TRP A 641 -1.92 -13.34 11.06
C TRP A 641 -0.73 -13.38 12.03
N PHE A 642 -0.97 -13.26 13.34
CA PHE A 642 0.12 -13.29 14.34
C PHE A 642 0.76 -14.67 14.46
N SER A 643 -0.01 -15.74 14.33
CA SER A 643 0.48 -17.13 14.31
C SER A 643 1.51 -17.35 13.21
N ASP A 644 1.29 -16.75 12.05
CA ASP A 644 2.23 -16.77 10.93
C ASP A 644 3.39 -15.79 11.13
N MET A 645 3.09 -14.52 11.34
CA MET A 645 4.09 -13.45 11.34
C MET A 645 5.12 -13.58 12.47
N ARG A 646 4.78 -14.19 13.62
CA ARG A 646 5.74 -14.43 14.72
C ARG A 646 7.02 -15.15 14.30
N GLN A 647 6.97 -15.91 13.21
CA GLN A 647 8.12 -16.63 12.69
C GLN A 647 9.20 -15.66 12.18
N ILE A 648 8.80 -14.53 11.60
CA ILE A 648 9.69 -13.60 10.89
C ILE A 648 9.68 -12.17 11.42
N ASP A 649 8.67 -11.75 12.19
CA ASP A 649 8.48 -10.38 12.67
C ASP A 649 8.62 -10.33 14.20
N GLY A 650 9.45 -9.43 14.71
CA GLY A 650 9.77 -9.33 16.14
C GLY A 650 8.59 -8.85 16.99
N ILE A 651 7.80 -7.91 16.46
CA ILE A 651 6.60 -7.41 17.13
C ILE A 651 5.53 -8.49 17.15
N ALA A 652 5.31 -9.19 16.03
CA ALA A 652 4.34 -10.28 15.98
C ALA A 652 4.70 -11.41 16.95
N ALA A 653 6.00 -11.71 17.09
CA ALA A 653 6.49 -12.72 18.03
C ALA A 653 6.16 -12.38 19.48
N TRP A 654 6.43 -11.15 19.89
CA TRP A 654 6.04 -10.66 21.21
C TRP A 654 4.51 -10.57 21.36
N ALA A 655 3.82 -9.95 20.39
CA ALA A 655 2.37 -9.79 20.44
C ALA A 655 1.66 -11.15 20.59
N TRP A 656 2.18 -12.21 19.97
CA TRP A 656 1.65 -13.55 20.14
C TRP A 656 1.73 -14.07 21.58
N THR A 657 2.78 -13.75 22.35
CA THR A 657 2.86 -14.17 23.77
C THR A 657 1.74 -13.53 24.58
N VAL A 658 1.40 -12.27 24.30
CA VAL A 658 0.29 -11.58 24.98
C VAL A 658 -1.06 -12.09 24.46
N LEU A 659 -1.27 -12.09 23.14
CA LEU A 659 -2.55 -12.40 22.51
C LEU A 659 -2.98 -13.85 22.71
N SER A 660 -2.04 -14.81 22.73
CA SER A 660 -2.38 -16.23 22.96
C SER A 660 -2.95 -16.50 24.35
N HIS A 661 -2.56 -15.72 25.36
CA HIS A 661 -3.17 -15.77 26.68
C HIS A 661 -4.53 -15.07 26.69
N LEU A 662 -4.61 -13.84 26.13
CA LEU A 662 -5.84 -13.03 26.12
C LEU A 662 -6.99 -13.68 25.35
N TYR A 663 -6.68 -14.45 24.31
CA TYR A 663 -7.64 -15.09 23.39
C TYR A 663 -7.56 -16.62 23.44
N SER A 664 -7.20 -17.19 24.59
CA SER A 664 -7.08 -18.65 24.77
C SER A 664 -8.39 -19.41 24.52
N ASP A 665 -9.53 -18.77 24.74
CA ASP A 665 -10.88 -19.25 24.41
C ASP A 665 -11.12 -19.35 22.89
N TYR A 666 -10.66 -18.36 22.12
CA TYR A 666 -10.73 -18.40 20.65
C TYR A 666 -9.77 -19.44 20.05
N LEU A 667 -8.58 -19.62 20.65
CA LEU A 667 -7.60 -20.61 20.20
C LEU A 667 -8.03 -22.05 20.52
N SER A 668 -8.78 -22.26 21.60
CA SER A 668 -9.27 -23.59 21.99
C SER A 668 -10.55 -24.02 21.25
N ASN A 669 -11.25 -23.09 20.60
CA ASN A 669 -12.47 -23.38 19.84
C ASN A 669 -12.34 -22.88 18.38
N PRO A 670 -11.65 -23.63 17.50
CA PRO A 670 -11.41 -23.25 16.11
C PRO A 670 -12.65 -23.40 15.21
N ARG A 671 -13.87 -23.21 15.74
CA ARG A 671 -15.14 -23.47 15.04
C ARG A 671 -15.48 -22.46 13.92
N TYR A 672 -14.56 -21.58 13.53
CA TYR A 672 -14.73 -20.65 12.41
C TYR A 672 -13.57 -20.76 11.43
#